data_AF-A0A9X1FRX1-F1
#
_entry.id   AF-A0A9X1FRX1-F1
#
_cell.length_a   1.000
_cell.length_b   1.000
_cell.length_c   1.000
_cell.angle_alpha   90.00
_cell.angle_beta   90.00
_cell.angle_gamma   90.00
#
_symmetry.space_group_name_H-M   'P 1'
#
loop_
_entity.id
_entity.type
_entity.pdbx_description
1 polymer ?
#
loop_
_entity_poly.entity_id
_entity_poly.type
_entity_poly.pdbx_seq_one_letter_code
_entity_poly.pdbx_strand_id
1 'polypeptide(L)'
;MAMKTPGVYVVEKSAFPNSVVQVATAVPAFIGYTETAMNGNVSLAGTPWRITSMSEFHSYFGGAPEPVFEIKPFAEFDGVSPLSADGADKKPTMPRAVFTTVGPRGAEKFELVQKNAAFALYGAMRLFFQNGGGACYVTSIGSYEDEIDADAMLTAITRLKKEPEPTMVVIPETTRLVRQNALKVQQAMLKHCGNDMKNRFALLDMSGGYLPQADPLGNPVATFRNDIGINNLDFGAAYYPWLDSSIYQSRDFTFENIDPGSRKTLIGLMRRSVGKSDELRQEIERISAPTVMGDFTLSVPKGGTIPLTTTDITATDDESDAAGLTYSVEGDEDGMAGKLVKTGTTDAVESFTQAQLEAGEVSFIHDAAKGNAGQFDLVVSDENEIATDALTIAVEVVGGLLDAPAVAAGTSVVVDVPADHPDGDKASVKLVDADSEGGKAKAVEGVGSWKVGAGGKVTFAPDPAFVGPEASVSYTIEVGGVVQPAQQIRILMNDSQDGVEEGSPSTTTIDKTLRAVVPLYTEVMNEITGYMNSMPPSSAMAGIYTMVDNSRGVWKAPANVSLNSVVAPMVNISHEEQENLNVSTTGKSINAIRPFVGEGTLVWGARTLDGNSLDWRYINVRRTMIMIEESIRLASKAYVFEPNTAQTWVTIKSMIENFLTSIWKQGGLAGAVPTDAFSVHVGLGETMTPVDILEGILRITVLVAVTRPAEFIEITFQQQMQKS
;
A
#
# COMPACT_ATOMS: atom_id res chain seq x y z
N MET A 1 -52.65 20.16 29.37
CA MET A 1 -54.04 20.36 28.89
C MET A 1 -54.90 20.81 30.06
N ALA A 2 -55.61 21.94 29.92
CA ALA A 2 -56.70 22.27 30.85
C ALA A 2 -57.91 21.41 30.48
N MET A 3 -58.32 20.49 31.37
CA MET A 3 -59.46 19.60 31.16
C MET A 3 -60.76 20.42 31.22
N LYS A 4 -61.57 20.37 30.16
CA LYS A 4 -62.78 21.20 29.99
C LYS A 4 -64.10 20.42 30.03
N THR A 5 -64.07 19.09 30.19
CA THR A 5 -65.28 18.26 30.30
C THR A 5 -65.10 17.13 31.32
N PRO A 6 -66.19 16.65 31.96
CA PRO A 6 -66.11 15.47 32.80
C PRO A 6 -65.90 14.20 31.95
N GLY A 7 -64.84 13.43 32.21
CA GLY A 7 -64.52 12.19 31.51
C GLY A 7 -63.23 11.53 32.02
N VAL A 8 -62.94 10.31 31.57
CA VAL A 8 -61.65 9.62 31.84
C VAL A 8 -60.66 10.01 30.75
N TYR A 9 -59.52 10.58 31.14
CA TYR A 9 -58.43 10.94 30.24
C TYR A 9 -57.24 10.00 30.46
N VAL A 10 -56.80 9.34 29.39
CA VAL A 10 -55.55 8.60 29.38
C VAL A 10 -54.47 9.53 28.81
N VAL A 11 -53.40 9.74 29.58
CA VAL A 11 -52.23 10.48 29.15
C VAL A 11 -51.05 9.52 29.17
N GLU A 12 -50.53 9.18 27.99
CA GLU A 12 -49.25 8.50 27.89
C GLU A 12 -48.14 9.51 28.15
N LYS A 13 -47.52 9.40 29.32
CA LYS A 13 -46.23 10.03 29.60
C LYS A 13 -45.17 8.96 29.35
N SER A 14 -44.23 9.23 28.44
CA SER A 14 -43.03 8.38 28.34
C SER A 14 -42.30 8.42 29.69
N ALA A 15 -42.21 7.27 30.35
CA ALA A 15 -41.65 7.14 31.70
C ALA A 15 -40.14 6.90 31.71
N PHE A 16 -39.53 6.67 30.54
CA PHE A 16 -38.12 6.30 30.42
C PHE A 16 -37.32 7.48 29.88
N PRO A 17 -36.33 7.99 30.63
CA PRO A 17 -35.41 8.99 30.10
C PRO A 17 -34.49 8.39 29.04
N ASN A 18 -33.90 9.26 28.22
CA ASN A 18 -32.77 8.88 27.37
C ASN A 18 -31.67 8.23 28.23
N SER A 19 -30.91 7.30 27.66
CA SER A 19 -29.78 6.64 28.35
C SER A 19 -28.46 7.15 27.79
N VAL A 20 -27.44 7.25 28.63
CA VAL A 20 -26.07 7.47 28.15
C VAL A 20 -25.57 6.14 27.60
N VAL A 21 -25.20 6.14 26.32
CA VAL A 21 -24.51 5.03 25.67
C VAL A 21 -23.02 5.31 25.68
N GLN A 22 -22.23 4.29 26.00
CA GLN A 22 -20.78 4.37 25.94
C GLN A 22 -20.33 4.62 24.49
N VAL A 23 -19.49 5.63 24.27
CA VAL A 23 -18.87 5.86 22.97
C VAL A 23 -17.78 4.83 22.67
N ALA A 24 -17.46 4.66 21.39
CA ALA A 24 -16.29 3.88 20.98
C ALA A 24 -15.03 4.43 21.66
N THR A 25 -14.11 3.55 22.06
CA THR A 25 -12.84 3.92 22.71
C THR A 25 -11.61 3.56 21.88
N ALA A 26 -11.80 2.76 20.82
CA ALA A 26 -10.77 1.95 20.18
C ALA A 26 -10.79 2.04 18.65
N VAL A 27 -11.11 3.22 18.11
CA VAL A 27 -11.13 3.51 16.67
C VAL A 27 -9.98 4.47 16.33
N PRO A 28 -8.82 3.99 15.85
CA PRO A 28 -7.73 4.85 15.43
C PRO A 28 -7.97 5.45 14.05
N ALA A 29 -7.39 6.62 13.81
CA ALA A 29 -7.20 7.22 12.50
C ALA A 29 -5.72 7.19 12.13
N PHE A 30 -5.43 6.48 11.05
CA PHE A 30 -4.13 6.43 10.40
C PHE A 30 -4.08 7.47 9.26
N ILE A 31 -2.97 8.17 9.17
CA ILE A 31 -2.69 9.11 8.08
C ILE A 31 -1.36 8.67 7.45
N GLY A 32 -1.33 8.57 6.13
CA GLY A 32 -0.10 8.29 5.39
C GLY A 32 -0.30 7.98 3.91
N TYR A 33 0.72 7.41 3.27
CA TYR A 33 0.73 7.16 1.82
C TYR A 33 0.29 5.74 1.48
N THR A 34 -0.41 5.60 0.36
CA THR A 34 -1.00 4.34 -0.10
C THR A 34 -0.71 4.14 -1.58
N GLU A 35 -0.83 2.91 -2.10
CA GLU A 35 -0.63 2.67 -3.53
C GLU A 35 -1.70 3.39 -4.36
N THR A 36 -2.96 3.21 -3.94
CA THR A 36 -4.13 3.84 -4.55
C THR A 36 -5.04 4.42 -3.47
N ALA A 37 -6.10 5.12 -3.87
CA ALA A 37 -7.12 5.61 -2.94
C ALA A 37 -8.46 5.72 -3.69
N MET A 38 -9.13 4.59 -3.89
CA MET A 38 -10.33 4.49 -4.73
C MET A 38 -11.40 3.60 -4.09
N ASN A 39 -12.66 3.96 -4.27
CA ASN A 39 -13.82 3.09 -4.01
C ASN A 39 -14.63 3.00 -5.31
N GLY A 40 -14.37 1.96 -6.10
CA GLY A 40 -14.82 1.90 -7.49
C GLY A 40 -14.28 3.11 -8.25
N ASN A 41 -15.17 3.95 -8.80
CA ASN A 41 -14.79 5.13 -9.56
C ASN A 41 -14.69 6.42 -8.71
N VAL A 42 -14.79 6.30 -7.37
CA VAL A 42 -14.75 7.46 -6.46
C VAL A 42 -13.39 7.53 -5.78
N SER A 43 -12.68 8.65 -5.97
CA SER A 43 -11.42 8.89 -5.26
C SER A 43 -11.64 9.12 -3.76
N LEU A 44 -10.78 8.48 -2.97
CA LEU A 44 -10.68 8.62 -1.52
C LEU A 44 -9.50 9.51 -1.10
N ALA A 45 -8.78 10.11 -2.05
CA ALA A 45 -7.57 10.89 -1.77
C ALA A 45 -7.84 12.02 -0.75
N GLY A 46 -7.08 12.01 0.33
CA GLY A 46 -7.16 12.96 1.45
C GLY A 46 -8.51 12.97 2.18
N THR A 47 -9.34 11.93 2.00
CA THR A 47 -10.62 11.74 2.69
C THR A 47 -10.47 10.63 3.72
N PRO A 48 -10.76 10.88 5.01
CA PRO A 48 -10.78 9.81 6.01
C PRO A 48 -11.82 8.76 5.65
N TRP A 49 -11.38 7.52 5.46
CA TRP A 49 -12.24 6.41 5.06
C TRP A 49 -12.17 5.28 6.09
N ARG A 50 -13.34 4.77 6.48
CA ARG A 50 -13.45 3.76 7.52
C ARG A 50 -13.30 2.36 6.93
N ILE A 51 -12.41 1.56 7.52
CA ILE A 51 -12.19 0.16 7.17
C ILE A 51 -12.19 -0.71 8.43
N THR A 52 -12.32 -2.02 8.25
CA THR A 52 -12.43 -3.02 9.32
C THR A 52 -11.43 -4.16 9.18
N SER A 53 -10.72 -4.27 8.05
CA SER A 53 -9.77 -5.35 7.80
C SER A 53 -8.66 -4.94 6.81
N MET A 54 -7.57 -5.73 6.77
CA MET A 54 -6.56 -5.60 5.71
C MET A 54 -7.11 -5.88 4.31
N SER A 55 -8.13 -6.73 4.17
CA SER A 55 -8.75 -6.99 2.86
C SER A 55 -9.44 -5.74 2.30
N GLU A 56 -10.11 -4.97 3.17
CA GLU A 56 -10.67 -3.68 2.79
C GLU A 56 -9.57 -2.65 2.55
N PHE A 57 -8.47 -2.69 3.31
CA PHE A 57 -7.30 -1.86 3.03
C PHE A 57 -6.80 -2.11 1.60
N HIS A 58 -6.56 -3.36 1.21
CA HIS A 58 -6.12 -3.70 -0.15
C HIS A 58 -7.13 -3.25 -1.21
N SER A 59 -8.42 -3.42 -0.93
CA SER A 59 -9.49 -3.08 -1.89
C SER A 59 -9.59 -1.56 -2.15
N TYR A 60 -9.30 -0.72 -1.15
CA TYR A 60 -9.45 0.73 -1.26
C TYR A 60 -8.13 1.48 -1.46
N PHE A 61 -7.03 0.92 -0.96
CA PHE A 61 -5.75 1.59 -0.82
C PHE A 61 -4.57 0.85 -1.47
N GLY A 62 -4.80 -0.37 -1.97
CA GLY A 62 -3.79 -1.18 -2.63
C GLY A 62 -2.77 -1.84 -1.69
N GLY A 63 -1.69 -2.33 -2.29
CA GLY A 63 -0.65 -3.19 -1.74
C GLY A 63 0.50 -2.46 -1.05
N ALA A 64 1.62 -3.18 -0.93
CA ALA A 64 2.85 -2.67 -0.32
C ALA A 64 3.59 -1.74 -1.30
N PRO A 65 4.35 -0.74 -0.80
CA PRO A 65 5.31 -0.04 -1.66
C PRO A 65 6.44 -0.99 -2.07
N GLU A 66 6.96 -0.80 -3.28
CA GLU A 66 8.12 -1.54 -3.79
C GLU A 66 9.41 -0.76 -3.51
N PRO A 67 10.22 -1.15 -2.50
CA PRO A 67 11.44 -0.43 -2.19
C PRO A 67 12.51 -0.72 -3.25
N VAL A 68 13.27 0.30 -3.61
CA VAL A 68 14.40 0.22 -4.55
C VAL A 68 15.68 0.59 -3.83
N PHE A 69 16.67 -0.30 -3.85
CA PHE A 69 17.93 -0.17 -3.12
C PHE A 69 19.13 -0.02 -4.06
N GLU A 70 19.94 1.00 -3.80
CA GLU A 70 21.25 1.16 -4.40
C GLU A 70 22.32 0.45 -3.54
N ILE A 71 23.29 -0.20 -4.18
CA ILE A 71 24.42 -0.85 -3.48
C ILE A 71 25.61 0.09 -3.46
N LYS A 72 26.03 0.51 -2.26
CA LYS A 72 27.21 1.37 -2.06
C LYS A 72 28.29 0.70 -1.23
N PRO A 73 29.59 0.98 -1.47
CA PRO A 73 30.62 0.66 -0.50
C PRO A 73 30.27 1.28 0.86
N PHE A 74 30.37 0.49 1.92
CA PHE A 74 30.04 0.96 3.26
C PHE A 74 31.04 2.05 3.69
N ALA A 75 30.49 3.18 4.16
CA ALA A 75 31.24 4.23 4.82
C ALA A 75 30.74 4.43 6.25
N GLU A 76 31.66 4.74 7.16
CA GLU A 76 31.27 5.20 8.50
C GLU A 76 30.57 6.56 8.39
N PHE A 77 29.63 6.83 9.30
CA PHE A 77 28.94 8.11 9.31
C PHE A 77 29.92 9.24 9.65
N ASP A 78 30.07 10.20 8.75
CA ASP A 78 31.00 11.34 8.87
C ASP A 78 30.27 12.71 8.93
N GLY A 79 28.94 12.71 8.97
CA GLY A 79 28.10 13.90 8.96
C GLY A 79 27.73 14.47 10.34
N VAL A 80 26.93 15.53 10.33
CA VAL A 80 26.28 16.05 11.56
C VAL A 80 25.13 15.14 11.91
N SER A 81 25.17 14.56 13.11
CA SER A 81 24.11 13.64 13.53
C SER A 81 22.74 14.34 13.61
N PRO A 82 21.67 13.73 13.07
CA PRO A 82 20.28 14.20 13.22
C PRO A 82 19.80 14.34 14.67
N LEU A 83 20.42 13.62 15.61
CA LEU A 83 20.08 13.66 17.03
C LEU A 83 20.85 14.72 17.81
N SER A 84 21.82 15.40 17.19
CA SER A 84 22.57 16.50 17.79
C SER A 84 21.77 17.81 17.80
N ALA A 85 22.25 18.84 18.51
CA ALA A 85 21.61 20.15 18.52
C ALA A 85 21.60 20.82 17.13
N ASP A 86 22.70 20.67 16.36
CA ASP A 86 22.87 21.28 15.05
C ASP A 86 22.28 20.45 13.89
N GLY A 87 21.82 19.22 14.17
CA GLY A 87 21.29 18.30 13.16
C GLY A 87 19.77 18.28 13.03
N ALA A 88 19.05 19.24 13.61
CA ALA A 88 17.58 19.22 13.63
C ALA A 88 16.93 19.28 12.23
N ASP A 89 17.64 19.84 11.24
CA ASP A 89 17.24 19.89 9.83
C ASP A 89 17.61 18.62 9.04
N LYS A 90 18.34 17.67 9.65
CA LYS A 90 18.76 16.43 8.99
C LYS A 90 17.73 15.33 9.15
N LYS A 91 17.67 14.46 8.13
CA LYS A 91 16.85 13.26 8.16
C LYS A 91 17.51 12.20 9.04
N PRO A 92 16.83 11.71 10.10
CA PRO A 92 17.31 10.53 10.83
C PRO A 92 17.60 9.40 9.86
N THR A 93 18.76 8.76 9.99
CA THR A 93 19.05 7.55 9.24
C THR A 93 18.07 6.46 9.67
N MET A 94 17.64 5.63 8.74
CA MET A 94 17.01 4.35 9.06
C MET A 94 18.07 3.37 9.58
N PRO A 95 17.69 2.25 10.23
CA PRO A 95 18.63 1.14 10.44
C PRO A 95 19.32 0.80 9.12
N ARG A 96 20.64 0.61 9.16
CA ARG A 96 21.45 0.40 7.96
C ARG A 96 21.38 -1.07 7.56
N ALA A 97 21.06 -1.35 6.30
CA ALA A 97 21.14 -2.70 5.72
C ALA A 97 22.55 -2.92 5.19
N VAL A 98 23.34 -3.77 5.86
CA VAL A 98 24.79 -3.90 5.58
C VAL A 98 25.15 -5.36 5.45
N PHE A 99 25.71 -5.74 4.31
CA PHE A 99 26.19 -7.10 4.06
C PHE A 99 27.71 -7.11 3.84
N THR A 100 28.33 -8.27 4.08
CA THR A 100 29.79 -8.43 3.92
C THR A 100 30.09 -9.48 2.86
N THR A 101 31.09 -9.20 2.02
CA THR A 101 31.57 -10.15 1.01
C THR A 101 33.09 -10.30 1.07
N VAL A 102 33.61 -11.32 0.37
CA VAL A 102 35.04 -11.55 0.24
C VAL A 102 35.57 -10.74 -0.95
N GLY A 103 36.37 -9.72 -0.66
CA GLY A 103 37.09 -8.92 -1.64
C GLY A 103 38.51 -9.43 -1.89
N PRO A 104 39.21 -8.86 -2.89
CA PRO A 104 40.59 -9.24 -3.23
C PRO A 104 41.60 -9.02 -2.10
N ARG A 105 41.29 -8.11 -1.17
CA ARG A 105 42.16 -7.70 -0.06
C ARG A 105 41.62 -8.09 1.33
N GLY A 106 40.56 -8.91 1.39
CA GLY A 106 39.89 -9.29 2.63
C GLY A 106 38.40 -8.98 2.60
N ALA A 107 37.77 -8.93 3.77
CA ALA A 107 36.34 -8.63 3.88
C ALA A 107 36.03 -7.20 3.40
N GLU A 108 35.05 -7.07 2.52
CA GLU A 108 34.50 -5.79 2.03
C GLU A 108 33.06 -5.66 2.51
N LYS A 109 32.68 -4.46 2.94
CA LYS A 109 31.32 -4.17 3.41
C LYS A 109 30.60 -3.28 2.40
N PHE A 110 29.33 -3.59 2.17
CA PHE A 110 28.44 -2.82 1.33
C PHE A 110 27.16 -2.48 2.08
N GLU A 111 26.56 -1.35 1.75
CA GLU A 111 25.29 -0.90 2.29
C GLU A 111 24.25 -0.85 1.17
N LEU A 112 23.04 -1.32 1.50
CA LEU A 112 21.85 -1.19 0.68
C LEU A 112 21.13 0.10 1.11
N VAL A 113 21.19 1.12 0.26
CA VAL A 113 20.60 2.43 0.52
C VAL A 113 19.32 2.55 -0.28
N GLN A 114 18.17 2.65 0.39
CA GLN A 114 16.91 2.85 -0.30
C GLN A 114 16.89 4.21 -1.01
N LYS A 115 16.64 4.20 -2.32
CA LYS A 115 16.62 5.39 -3.19
C LYS A 115 15.26 6.07 -3.21
N ASN A 116 14.18 5.29 -3.28
CA ASN A 116 12.83 5.80 -3.22
C ASN A 116 12.37 6.07 -1.78
N ALA A 117 11.21 6.74 -1.63
CA ALA A 117 10.69 7.09 -0.33
C ALA A 117 10.32 5.84 0.51
N ALA A 118 10.72 5.84 1.79
CA ALA A 118 10.54 4.73 2.71
C ALA A 118 9.16 4.76 3.41
N PHE A 119 8.07 4.59 2.64
CA PHE A 119 6.70 4.62 3.16
C PHE A 119 6.45 3.54 4.22
N ALA A 120 5.78 3.90 5.31
CA ALA A 120 5.62 3.03 6.47
C ALA A 120 4.17 2.60 6.72
N LEU A 121 3.17 3.27 6.11
CA LEU A 121 1.77 3.04 6.44
C LEU A 121 1.32 1.59 6.19
N TYR A 122 1.66 0.99 5.05
CA TYR A 122 1.25 -0.39 4.74
C TYR A 122 1.72 -1.40 5.80
N GLY A 123 3.01 -1.37 6.14
CA GLY A 123 3.57 -2.22 7.18
C GLY A 123 2.95 -1.94 8.56
N ALA A 124 2.71 -0.66 8.86
CA ALA A 124 2.03 -0.23 10.08
C ALA A 124 0.61 -0.79 10.20
N MET A 125 -0.16 -0.80 9.11
CA MET A 125 -1.52 -1.36 9.09
C MET A 125 -1.53 -2.86 9.34
N ARG A 126 -0.59 -3.59 8.72
CA ARG A 126 -0.42 -5.03 8.99
C ARG A 126 -0.13 -5.28 10.47
N LEU A 127 0.78 -4.51 11.05
CA LEU A 127 1.16 -4.61 12.45
C LEU A 127 -0.02 -4.27 13.39
N PHE A 128 -0.84 -3.26 13.04
CA PHE A 128 -2.07 -2.90 13.75
C PHE A 128 -3.06 -4.07 13.80
N PHE A 129 -3.43 -4.64 12.64
CA PHE A 129 -4.40 -5.73 12.59
C PHE A 129 -3.89 -7.02 13.24
N GLN A 130 -2.60 -7.34 13.12
CA GLN A 130 -1.98 -8.51 13.79
C GLN A 130 -1.95 -8.37 15.32
N ASN A 131 -1.96 -7.15 15.84
CA ASN A 131 -1.99 -6.86 17.27
C ASN A 131 -3.41 -6.58 17.79
N GLY A 132 -4.45 -7.09 17.13
CA GLY A 132 -5.84 -6.99 17.59
C GLY A 132 -6.56 -5.71 17.15
N GLY A 133 -6.05 -5.05 16.11
CA GLY A 133 -6.72 -3.95 15.44
C GLY A 133 -8.10 -4.35 14.90
N GLY A 134 -9.02 -3.38 14.93
CA GLY A 134 -10.39 -3.52 14.43
C GLY A 134 -10.75 -2.38 13.48
N ALA A 135 -11.96 -1.83 13.62
CA ALA A 135 -12.38 -0.69 12.83
C ALA A 135 -11.44 0.51 13.02
N CYS A 136 -11.00 1.11 11.92
CA CYS A 136 -10.13 2.27 11.90
C CYS A 136 -10.45 3.17 10.70
N TYR A 137 -9.94 4.39 10.76
CA TYR A 137 -9.94 5.31 9.63
C TYR A 137 -8.56 5.33 8.99
N VAL A 138 -8.52 5.39 7.67
CA VAL A 138 -7.30 5.62 6.89
C VAL A 138 -7.51 6.87 6.05
N THR A 139 -6.55 7.79 6.10
CA THR A 139 -6.49 8.95 5.22
C THR A 139 -5.25 8.82 4.35
N SER A 140 -5.45 8.44 3.09
CA SER A 140 -4.39 8.48 2.08
C SER A 140 -4.06 9.93 1.76
N ILE A 141 -2.79 10.33 1.84
CA ILE A 141 -2.33 11.71 1.58
C ILE A 141 -1.44 11.84 0.34
N GLY A 142 -1.25 10.75 -0.41
CA GLY A 142 -0.44 10.67 -1.62
C GLY A 142 -0.24 9.21 -2.05
N SER A 143 0.38 9.03 -3.22
CA SER A 143 0.76 7.73 -3.77
C SER A 143 2.22 7.36 -3.43
N TYR A 144 2.67 6.17 -3.84
CA TYR A 144 4.08 5.78 -3.71
C TYR A 144 5.03 6.49 -4.70
N GLU A 145 4.50 7.34 -5.57
CA GLU A 145 5.28 8.20 -6.48
C GLU A 145 5.61 9.56 -5.86
N ASP A 146 4.95 9.92 -4.76
CA ASP A 146 5.11 11.22 -4.09
C ASP A 146 6.30 11.24 -3.12
N GLU A 147 6.74 12.43 -2.72
CA GLU A 147 7.65 12.59 -1.58
C GLU A 147 6.86 12.66 -0.25
N ILE A 148 7.50 12.23 0.84
CA ILE A 148 6.92 12.29 2.19
C ILE A 148 6.92 13.74 2.68
N ASP A 149 5.72 14.32 2.77
CA ASP A 149 5.48 15.73 3.06
C ASP A 149 4.75 15.94 4.40
N ALA A 150 5.33 16.82 5.22
CA ALA A 150 4.76 17.21 6.51
C ALA A 150 3.49 18.06 6.36
N ASP A 151 3.39 18.90 5.32
CA ASP A 151 2.25 19.79 5.14
C ASP A 151 1.00 19.04 4.67
N ALA A 152 1.16 17.97 3.88
CA ALA A 152 0.12 16.99 3.59
C ALA A 152 -0.43 16.34 4.87
N MET A 153 0.43 15.90 5.80
CA MET A 153 0.02 15.34 7.09
C MET A 153 -0.76 16.37 7.94
N LEU A 154 -0.29 17.62 8.03
CA LEU A 154 -0.97 18.69 8.77
C LEU A 154 -2.34 19.02 8.17
N THR A 155 -2.45 18.99 6.84
CA THR A 155 -3.72 19.15 6.13
C THR A 155 -4.69 18.03 6.48
N ALA A 156 -4.22 16.78 6.50
CA ALA A 156 -5.04 15.63 6.88
C ALA A 156 -5.51 15.69 8.36
N ILE A 157 -4.64 16.10 9.30
CA ILE A 157 -5.04 16.34 10.70
C ILE A 157 -6.18 17.36 10.77
N THR A 158 -6.10 18.43 9.97
CA THR A 158 -7.16 19.44 9.92
C THR A 158 -8.47 18.89 9.36
N ARG A 159 -8.41 18.06 8.31
CA ARG A 159 -9.61 17.40 7.73
C ARG A 159 -10.25 16.42 8.71
N LEU A 160 -9.44 15.69 9.48
CA LEU A 160 -9.90 14.72 10.49
C LEU A 160 -10.77 15.35 11.59
N LYS A 161 -10.79 16.68 11.74
CA LYS A 161 -11.72 17.38 12.66
C LYS A 161 -13.19 17.18 12.30
N LYS A 162 -13.48 16.88 11.04
CA LYS A 162 -14.84 16.61 10.56
C LYS A 162 -15.34 15.22 10.98
N GLU A 163 -14.43 14.32 11.35
CA GLU A 163 -14.75 12.96 11.79
C GLU A 163 -14.80 12.87 13.32
N PRO A 164 -15.98 12.61 13.92
CA PRO A 164 -16.14 12.53 15.37
C PRO A 164 -15.81 11.15 15.96
N GLU A 165 -15.89 10.06 15.17
CA GLU A 165 -15.67 8.69 15.63
C GLU A 165 -14.20 8.38 16.03
N PRO A 166 -13.16 8.90 15.35
CA PRO A 166 -11.78 8.60 15.71
C PRO A 166 -11.41 9.01 17.13
N THR A 167 -10.86 8.04 17.87
CA THR A 167 -10.45 8.10 19.28
C THR A 167 -8.93 8.08 19.46
N MET A 168 -8.18 7.73 18.41
CA MET A 168 -6.72 7.76 18.39
C MET A 168 -6.22 8.34 17.08
N VAL A 169 -5.02 8.93 17.09
CA VAL A 169 -4.34 9.43 15.89
C VAL A 169 -2.95 8.83 15.81
N VAL A 170 -2.65 8.25 14.64
CA VAL A 170 -1.39 7.54 14.37
C VAL A 170 -0.86 7.99 13.00
N ILE A 171 0.40 8.43 12.94
CA ILE A 171 1.05 8.87 11.69
C ILE A 171 2.45 8.23 11.64
N PRO A 172 2.57 6.98 11.14
CA PRO A 172 3.81 6.20 11.23
C PRO A 172 4.98 6.83 10.43
N GLU A 173 4.67 7.56 9.37
CA GLU A 173 5.66 8.21 8.50
C GLU A 173 6.30 9.46 9.11
N THR A 174 5.84 9.92 10.28
CA THR A 174 6.56 10.98 11.02
C THR A 174 8.03 10.59 11.27
N THR A 175 8.31 9.29 11.39
CA THR A 175 9.68 8.75 11.54
C THR A 175 10.53 8.82 10.27
N ARG A 176 9.93 9.15 9.13
CA ARG A 176 10.57 9.22 7.81
C ARG A 176 10.82 10.66 7.36
N LEU A 177 10.36 11.64 8.14
CA LEU A 177 10.63 13.06 7.95
C LEU A 177 11.96 13.49 8.57
N VAL A 178 12.46 14.66 8.17
CA VAL A 178 13.48 15.36 8.96
C VAL A 178 12.96 15.65 10.37
N ARG A 179 13.86 15.64 11.36
CA ARG A 179 13.48 15.70 12.78
C ARG A 179 12.57 16.88 13.11
N GLN A 180 12.89 18.08 12.64
CA GLN A 180 12.06 19.27 12.86
C GLN A 180 10.63 19.11 12.30
N ASN A 181 10.48 18.51 11.12
CA ASN A 181 9.18 18.30 10.49
C ASN A 181 8.38 17.20 11.20
N ALA A 182 9.04 16.12 11.62
CA ALA A 182 8.42 15.08 12.44
C ALA A 182 7.77 15.68 13.69
N LEU A 183 8.51 16.54 14.40
CA LEU A 183 8.02 17.21 15.61
C LEU A 183 6.90 18.19 15.34
N LYS A 184 6.97 18.96 14.24
CA LYS A 184 5.89 19.86 13.80
C LYS A 184 4.57 19.08 13.67
N VAL A 185 4.61 17.91 13.03
CA VAL A 185 3.43 17.04 12.86
C VAL A 185 2.98 16.46 14.20
N GLN A 186 3.89 15.95 15.03
CA GLN A 186 3.53 15.34 16.31
C GLN A 186 2.98 16.35 17.34
N GLN A 187 3.49 17.58 17.37
CA GLN A 187 2.91 18.67 18.16
C GLN A 187 1.51 19.03 17.66
N ALA A 188 1.26 18.97 16.34
CA ALA A 188 -0.07 19.14 15.79
C ALA A 188 -1.01 17.98 16.16
N MET A 189 -0.52 16.73 16.21
CA MET A 189 -1.29 15.59 16.73
C MET A 189 -1.70 15.81 18.20
N LEU A 190 -0.77 16.25 19.06
CA LEU A 190 -1.06 16.56 20.46
C LEU A 190 -2.07 17.70 20.60
N LYS A 191 -1.90 18.78 19.84
CA LYS A 191 -2.86 19.90 19.83
C LYS A 191 -4.25 19.46 19.35
N HIS A 192 -4.31 18.64 18.31
CA HIS A 192 -5.55 18.10 17.78
C HIS A 192 -6.28 17.27 18.84
N CYS A 193 -5.55 16.39 19.53
CA CYS A 193 -6.08 15.54 20.58
C CYS A 193 -6.49 16.32 21.84
N GLY A 194 -5.63 17.18 22.38
CA GLY A 194 -5.86 17.80 23.69
C GLY A 194 -6.46 19.20 23.71
N ASN A 195 -6.43 19.92 22.58
CA ASN A 195 -6.99 21.26 22.50
C ASN A 195 -8.21 21.34 21.57
N ASP A 196 -8.07 20.85 20.34
CA ASP A 196 -9.07 21.10 19.31
C ASP A 196 -10.28 20.17 19.45
N MET A 197 -10.05 18.90 19.80
CA MET A 197 -11.08 17.87 19.78
C MET A 197 -11.40 17.32 21.16
N LYS A 198 -10.37 17.14 22.01
CA LYS A 198 -10.47 16.68 23.40
C LYS A 198 -11.14 15.31 23.59
N ASN A 199 -11.28 14.54 22.51
CA ASN A 199 -11.96 13.25 22.51
C ASN A 199 -11.11 12.12 21.93
N ARG A 200 -9.81 12.38 21.70
CA ARG A 200 -8.89 11.42 21.08
C ARG A 200 -7.48 11.52 21.65
N PHE A 201 -6.68 10.48 21.42
CA PHE A 201 -5.36 10.29 22.02
C PHE A 201 -4.29 10.08 20.94
N ALA A 202 -3.14 10.74 21.06
CA ALA A 202 -2.05 10.63 20.07
C ALA A 202 -1.06 9.52 20.44
N LEU A 203 -0.73 8.65 19.49
CA LEU A 203 0.37 7.69 19.62
C LEU A 203 1.54 8.19 18.77
N LEU A 204 2.65 8.50 19.42
CA LEU A 204 3.82 9.15 18.81
C LEU A 204 4.99 8.18 18.70
N ASP A 205 5.76 8.34 17.64
CA ASP A 205 6.98 7.56 17.40
C ASP A 205 8.22 8.45 17.43
N MET A 206 9.27 7.95 18.05
CA MET A 206 10.50 8.73 18.19
C MET A 206 11.41 8.52 16.98
N SER A 207 11.90 9.63 16.41
CA SER A 207 12.98 9.59 15.44
C SER A 207 14.23 8.94 16.04
N GLY A 208 14.84 8.00 15.32
CA GLY A 208 15.99 7.23 15.81
C GLY A 208 15.66 6.27 16.96
N GLY A 209 14.39 5.92 17.18
CA GLY A 209 13.98 5.02 18.26
C GLY A 209 14.50 3.58 18.17
N TYR A 210 15.25 3.24 17.12
CA TYR A 210 16.00 1.99 16.98
C TYR A 210 17.43 2.07 17.57
N LEU A 211 17.91 3.27 17.92
CA LEU A 211 19.24 3.48 18.47
C LEU A 211 19.23 3.36 20.01
N PRO A 212 20.32 2.86 20.62
CA PRO A 212 20.48 2.87 22.08
C PRO A 212 20.58 4.31 22.62
N GLN A 213 20.30 4.52 23.90
CA GLN A 213 20.37 5.85 24.52
C GLN A 213 21.78 6.45 24.52
N ALA A 214 22.82 5.61 24.48
CA ALA A 214 24.22 6.00 24.48
C ALA A 214 24.89 5.84 23.10
N ASP A 215 24.10 5.91 22.02
CA ASP A 215 24.62 5.78 20.65
C ASP A 215 25.58 6.93 20.28
N PRO A 216 26.65 6.69 19.49
CA PRO A 216 27.53 7.74 18.98
C PRO A 216 26.82 8.80 18.14
N LEU A 217 25.72 8.45 17.46
CA LEU A 217 24.87 9.41 16.76
C LEU A 217 24.08 10.28 17.76
N GLY A 218 23.85 9.84 18.98
CA GLY A 218 23.23 10.63 20.04
C GLY A 218 22.05 9.92 20.69
N ASN A 219 21.46 10.57 21.70
CA ASN A 219 20.44 9.97 22.54
C ASN A 219 19.02 10.27 22.02
N PRO A 220 18.33 9.32 21.36
CA PRO A 220 17.00 9.58 20.79
C PRO A 220 15.94 9.94 21.86
N VAL A 221 16.06 9.38 23.06
CA VAL A 221 15.16 9.62 24.21
C VAL A 221 15.28 11.05 24.72
N ALA A 222 16.50 11.50 24.99
CA ALA A 222 16.75 12.85 25.47
C ALA A 222 16.36 13.89 24.42
N THR A 223 16.72 13.63 23.16
CA THR A 223 16.42 14.48 22.02
C THR A 223 14.91 14.67 21.85
N PHE A 224 14.13 13.58 21.79
CA PHE A 224 12.67 13.65 21.69
C PHE A 224 12.03 14.44 22.85
N ARG A 225 12.48 14.21 24.09
CA ARG A 225 11.97 14.90 25.27
C ARG A 225 12.21 16.40 25.23
N ASN A 226 13.38 16.83 24.77
CA ASN A 226 13.68 18.26 24.67
C ASN A 226 12.79 18.95 23.65
N ASP A 227 12.46 18.25 22.58
CA ASP A 227 11.85 18.82 21.40
C ASP A 227 10.31 18.81 21.36
N ILE A 228 9.68 17.78 21.93
CA ILE A 228 8.22 17.58 21.78
C ILE A 228 7.36 18.69 22.41
N GLY A 229 7.97 19.58 23.21
CA GLY A 229 7.29 20.67 23.88
C GLY A 229 6.59 20.23 25.17
N ILE A 230 5.66 21.05 25.67
CA ILE A 230 5.00 20.87 26.98
C ILE A 230 3.47 20.88 26.91
N ASN A 231 2.90 21.08 25.73
CA ASN A 231 1.46 21.28 25.57
C ASN A 231 0.75 19.94 25.30
N ASN A 232 -0.36 19.69 26.01
CA ASN A 232 -1.25 18.54 25.80
C ASN A 232 -0.56 17.16 25.96
N LEU A 233 0.50 17.07 26.76
CA LEU A 233 1.28 15.84 26.96
C LEU A 233 0.45 14.69 27.56
N ASP A 234 -0.57 15.04 28.33
CA ASP A 234 -1.55 14.14 28.91
C ASP A 234 -2.43 13.45 27.85
N PHE A 235 -2.49 13.95 26.62
CA PHE A 235 -3.22 13.35 25.49
C PHE A 235 -2.34 12.54 24.53
N GLY A 236 -1.09 12.28 24.90
CA GLY A 236 -0.16 11.51 24.07
C GLY A 236 0.62 10.45 24.82
N ALA A 237 1.11 9.45 24.10
CA ALA A 237 2.10 8.50 24.59
C ALA A 237 3.14 8.21 23.51
N ALA A 238 4.37 7.96 23.94
CA ALA A 238 5.46 7.46 23.11
C ALA A 238 5.99 6.14 23.65
N TYR A 239 6.55 5.32 22.76
CA TYR A 239 7.05 3.99 23.06
C TYR A 239 8.47 3.83 22.53
N TYR A 240 9.32 3.14 23.29
CA TYR A 240 10.71 2.89 22.94
C TYR A 240 11.10 1.45 23.37
N PRO A 241 11.85 0.72 22.54
CA PRO A 241 12.40 1.12 21.26
C PRO A 241 11.49 0.74 20.08
N TRP A 242 11.96 1.00 18.87
CA TRP A 242 11.37 0.43 17.65
C TRP A 242 11.41 -1.10 17.67
N LEU A 243 10.61 -1.70 16.79
CA LEU A 243 10.37 -3.12 16.72
C LEU A 243 11.13 -3.72 15.54
N ASP A 244 11.83 -4.82 15.79
CA ASP A 244 12.20 -5.77 14.76
C ASP A 244 10.99 -6.67 14.51
N SER A 245 10.22 -6.33 13.48
CA SER A 245 8.95 -7.00 13.15
C SER A 245 9.16 -8.23 12.26
N SER A 246 8.10 -8.99 12.05
CA SER A 246 8.11 -10.14 11.13
C SER A 246 6.99 -10.02 10.10
N ILE A 247 6.68 -8.79 9.69
CA ILE A 247 5.59 -8.52 8.75
C ILE A 247 6.06 -8.83 7.32
N TYR A 248 7.26 -8.43 6.94
CA TYR A 248 7.87 -8.79 5.68
C TYR A 248 8.69 -10.07 5.83
N GLN A 249 8.74 -10.85 4.75
CA GLN A 249 9.53 -12.06 4.63
C GLN A 249 10.56 -11.90 3.52
N SER A 250 11.65 -12.67 3.58
CA SER A 250 12.71 -12.62 2.58
C SER A 250 12.24 -12.85 1.14
N ARG A 251 11.16 -13.61 0.96
CA ARG A 251 10.51 -13.85 -0.34
C ARG A 251 9.67 -12.68 -0.88
N ASP A 252 9.42 -11.67 -0.07
CA ASP A 252 8.70 -10.46 -0.49
C ASP A 252 9.62 -9.52 -1.29
N PHE A 253 10.92 -9.81 -1.33
CA PHE A 253 11.94 -9.05 -2.04
C PHE A 253 12.69 -9.93 -3.00
N THR A 254 13.06 -9.42 -4.16
CA THR A 254 13.85 -10.11 -5.18
C THR A 254 14.97 -9.18 -5.68
N PHE A 255 15.66 -9.57 -6.75
CA PHE A 255 16.66 -8.70 -7.38
C PHE A 255 16.01 -7.45 -8.03
N GLU A 256 14.69 -7.45 -8.27
CA GLU A 256 13.97 -6.29 -8.78
C GLU A 256 13.98 -5.11 -7.79
N ASN A 257 14.12 -5.41 -6.50
CA ASN A 257 14.28 -4.37 -5.47
C ASN A 257 15.66 -3.72 -5.49
N ILE A 258 16.57 -4.15 -6.36
CA ILE A 258 17.88 -3.55 -6.54
C ILE A 258 17.81 -2.58 -7.73
N ASP A 259 18.23 -1.34 -7.48
CA ASP A 259 18.28 -0.30 -8.50
C ASP A 259 19.02 -0.82 -9.74
N PRO A 260 18.49 -0.60 -10.96
CA PRO A 260 19.12 -1.04 -12.21
C PRO A 260 20.61 -0.72 -12.28
N GLY A 261 21.02 0.51 -11.88
CA GLY A 261 22.42 0.93 -11.88
C GLY A 261 23.31 0.18 -10.88
N SER A 262 22.73 -0.53 -9.91
CA SER A 262 23.42 -1.37 -8.93
C SER A 262 23.42 -2.86 -9.27
N ARG A 263 22.63 -3.32 -10.26
CA ARG A 263 22.53 -4.75 -10.63
C ARG A 263 23.87 -5.33 -11.07
N LYS A 264 24.62 -4.60 -11.90
CA LYS A 264 25.99 -4.95 -12.29
C LYS A 264 26.92 -5.18 -11.09
N THR A 265 26.79 -4.35 -10.05
CA THR A 265 27.56 -4.50 -8.81
C THR A 265 27.15 -5.77 -8.07
N LEU A 266 25.84 -6.05 -7.95
CA LEU A 266 25.33 -7.27 -7.35
C LEU A 266 25.81 -8.53 -8.10
N ILE A 267 25.66 -8.55 -9.42
CA ILE A 267 26.13 -9.64 -10.29
C ILE A 267 27.62 -9.87 -10.09
N GLY A 268 28.42 -8.80 -10.14
CA GLY A 268 29.87 -8.89 -9.90
C GLY A 268 30.22 -9.43 -8.52
N LEU A 269 29.45 -9.09 -7.47
CA LEU A 269 29.62 -9.60 -6.12
C LEU A 269 29.24 -11.09 -6.02
N MET A 270 28.13 -11.49 -6.62
CA MET A 270 27.66 -12.87 -6.63
C MET A 270 28.61 -13.79 -7.40
N ARG A 271 29.08 -13.38 -8.58
CA ARG A 271 30.07 -14.12 -9.38
C ARG A 271 31.36 -14.37 -8.59
N ARG A 272 31.81 -13.39 -7.80
CA ARG A 272 32.97 -13.57 -6.90
C ARG A 272 32.68 -14.56 -5.79
N SER A 273 31.48 -14.53 -5.21
CA SER A 273 31.11 -15.40 -4.09
C SER A 273 31.03 -16.89 -4.46
N VAL A 274 30.67 -17.22 -5.71
CA VAL A 274 30.51 -18.62 -6.18
C VAL A 274 31.79 -19.22 -6.80
N GLY A 275 32.90 -18.48 -6.85
CA GLY A 275 34.18 -19.00 -7.33
C GLY A 275 34.20 -19.29 -8.84
N LYS A 276 34.67 -20.49 -9.24
CA LYS A 276 34.86 -20.92 -10.64
C LYS A 276 33.74 -21.84 -11.17
N SER A 277 32.57 -21.88 -10.53
CA SER A 277 31.47 -22.70 -11.04
C SER A 277 30.85 -22.02 -12.25
N ASP A 278 31.05 -22.59 -13.45
CA ASP A 278 30.53 -22.01 -14.70
C ASP A 278 29.00 -22.13 -14.78
N GLU A 279 28.42 -23.23 -14.28
CA GLU A 279 26.97 -23.42 -14.20
C GLU A 279 26.28 -22.36 -13.32
N LEU A 280 26.88 -22.01 -12.17
CA LEU A 280 26.32 -21.00 -11.27
C LEU A 280 26.47 -19.58 -11.82
N ARG A 281 27.50 -19.34 -12.63
CA ARG A 281 27.72 -18.03 -13.26
C ARG A 281 26.66 -17.74 -14.31
N GLN A 282 26.29 -18.74 -15.10
CA GLN A 282 25.19 -18.62 -16.06
C GLN A 282 23.88 -18.25 -15.37
N GLU A 283 23.54 -18.91 -14.25
CA GLU A 283 22.31 -18.58 -13.51
C GLU A 283 22.35 -17.19 -12.86
N ILE A 284 23.52 -16.69 -12.46
CA ILE A 284 23.69 -15.30 -11.97
C ILE A 284 23.51 -14.29 -13.10
N GLU A 285 23.99 -14.63 -14.29
CA GLU A 285 23.91 -13.80 -15.50
C GLU A 285 22.47 -13.63 -16.00
N ARG A 286 21.58 -14.59 -15.76
CA ARG A 286 20.16 -14.47 -16.15
C ARG A 286 19.40 -13.31 -15.50
N ILE A 287 19.97 -12.69 -14.46
CA ILE A 287 19.40 -11.47 -13.82
C ILE A 287 19.49 -10.26 -14.75
N SER A 288 20.49 -10.22 -15.64
CA SER A 288 20.68 -9.17 -16.65
C SER A 288 20.28 -9.67 -18.03
N ALA A 289 19.32 -10.60 -18.10
CA ALA A 289 18.75 -10.98 -19.39
C ALA A 289 17.86 -9.83 -19.89
N PRO A 290 17.87 -9.52 -21.20
CA PRO A 290 16.97 -8.52 -21.75
C PRO A 290 15.50 -8.81 -21.42
N THR A 291 14.74 -7.75 -21.19
CA THR A 291 13.27 -7.81 -21.06
C THR A 291 12.64 -7.56 -22.41
N VAL A 292 11.67 -8.39 -22.79
CA VAL A 292 11.01 -8.32 -24.11
C VAL A 292 9.51 -8.09 -23.92
N MET A 293 8.96 -7.18 -24.71
CA MET A 293 7.55 -6.79 -24.71
C MET A 293 7.02 -6.75 -26.13
N GLY A 294 5.73 -7.00 -26.34
CA GLY A 294 5.09 -6.92 -27.65
C GLY A 294 3.75 -7.64 -27.68
N ASP A 295 2.99 -7.53 -28.77
CA ASP A 295 1.80 -8.38 -28.97
C ASP A 295 2.14 -9.76 -29.56
N PHE A 296 3.41 -9.95 -29.96
CA PHE A 296 3.99 -11.17 -30.52
C PHE A 296 3.21 -11.74 -31.71
N THR A 297 2.44 -10.90 -32.41
CA THR A 297 1.55 -11.31 -33.49
C THR A 297 1.73 -10.45 -34.72
N LEU A 298 2.32 -11.02 -35.75
CA LEU A 298 2.57 -10.36 -37.00
C LEU A 298 1.44 -10.62 -38.00
N SER A 299 0.61 -9.61 -38.23
CA SER A 299 -0.48 -9.69 -39.21
C SER A 299 0.00 -9.25 -40.59
N VAL A 300 -0.16 -10.10 -41.61
CA VAL A 300 0.38 -9.83 -42.96
C VAL A 300 -0.61 -10.23 -44.06
N PRO A 301 -0.83 -9.40 -45.09
CA PRO A 301 -1.59 -9.83 -46.27
C PRO A 301 -0.87 -10.94 -47.02
N LYS A 302 -1.61 -11.89 -47.61
CA LYS A 302 -0.99 -13.00 -48.35
C LYS A 302 -0.09 -12.51 -49.49
N GLY A 303 1.17 -12.91 -49.48
CA GLY A 303 2.19 -12.51 -50.45
C GLY A 303 2.66 -11.06 -50.27
N GLY A 304 2.18 -10.41 -49.22
CA GLY A 304 2.49 -9.03 -48.88
C GLY A 304 3.79 -8.89 -48.10
N THR A 305 4.17 -7.63 -47.90
CA THR A 305 5.31 -7.22 -47.08
C THR A 305 4.82 -6.20 -46.07
N ILE A 306 5.19 -6.40 -44.81
CA ILE A 306 4.86 -5.49 -43.71
C ILE A 306 6.14 -5.20 -42.90
N PRO A 307 6.30 -3.98 -42.35
CA PRO A 307 7.39 -3.69 -41.43
C PRO A 307 7.18 -4.46 -40.12
N LEU A 308 8.28 -4.92 -39.51
CA LEU A 308 8.27 -5.32 -38.10
C LEU A 308 8.44 -4.04 -37.27
N THR A 309 7.63 -3.86 -36.23
CA THR A 309 7.56 -2.63 -35.43
C THR A 309 7.80 -2.91 -33.95
N THR A 310 8.01 -1.84 -33.16
CA THR A 310 8.17 -1.94 -31.70
C THR A 310 6.89 -2.36 -30.97
N THR A 311 5.74 -2.35 -31.65
CA THR A 311 4.47 -2.87 -31.11
C THR A 311 4.44 -4.41 -31.20
N ASP A 312 5.01 -4.97 -32.27
CA ASP A 312 5.07 -6.43 -32.46
C ASP A 312 6.05 -7.06 -31.46
N ILE A 313 7.23 -6.45 -31.32
CA ILE A 313 8.27 -6.84 -30.37
C ILE A 313 9.19 -5.65 -30.06
N THR A 314 9.63 -5.52 -28.82
CA THR A 314 10.66 -4.56 -28.41
C THR A 314 11.40 -5.13 -27.20
N ALA A 315 12.65 -4.72 -27.02
CA ALA A 315 13.47 -5.20 -25.92
C ALA A 315 14.16 -4.04 -25.22
N THR A 316 14.32 -4.19 -23.90
CA THR A 316 15.05 -3.26 -23.05
C THR A 316 15.98 -4.03 -22.14
N ASP A 317 17.12 -3.46 -21.83
CA ASP A 317 18.08 -4.04 -20.90
C ASP A 317 18.71 -2.94 -20.04
N ASP A 318 19.08 -3.29 -18.82
CA ASP A 318 19.65 -2.34 -17.86
C ASP A 318 21.12 -2.01 -18.17
N GLU A 319 21.81 -2.89 -18.88
CA GLU A 319 23.25 -2.82 -19.12
C GLU A 319 23.59 -2.49 -20.60
N SER A 320 22.64 -2.73 -21.50
CA SER A 320 22.79 -2.59 -22.96
C SER A 320 21.82 -1.56 -23.55
N ASP A 321 22.29 -0.75 -24.49
CA ASP A 321 21.43 0.14 -25.27
C ASP A 321 20.80 -0.58 -26.47
N ALA A 322 19.98 0.14 -27.25
CA ALA A 322 19.30 -0.42 -28.41
C ALA A 322 20.27 -0.98 -29.49
N ALA A 323 21.53 -0.55 -29.53
CA ALA A 323 22.52 -1.10 -30.45
C ALA A 323 23.17 -2.38 -29.92
N GLY A 324 23.25 -2.53 -28.59
CA GLY A 324 23.76 -3.72 -27.91
C GLY A 324 22.78 -4.90 -27.86
N LEU A 325 21.48 -4.65 -28.07
CA LEU A 325 20.44 -5.69 -28.10
C LEU A 325 20.26 -6.26 -29.50
N THR A 326 20.46 -7.58 -29.63
CA THR A 326 20.38 -8.31 -30.90
C THR A 326 19.29 -9.36 -30.85
N TYR A 327 18.37 -9.29 -31.82
CA TYR A 327 17.39 -10.32 -32.13
C TYR A 327 17.99 -11.33 -33.08
N SER A 328 17.92 -12.61 -32.74
CA SER A 328 18.32 -13.72 -33.60
C SER A 328 17.11 -14.58 -33.91
N VAL A 329 16.93 -14.93 -35.18
CA VAL A 329 15.83 -15.77 -35.62
C VAL A 329 16.21 -17.24 -35.40
N GLU A 330 15.40 -17.96 -34.62
CA GLU A 330 15.54 -19.40 -34.39
C GLU A 330 14.37 -20.17 -35.04
N GLY A 331 14.66 -21.40 -35.51
CA GLY A 331 13.66 -22.31 -36.09
C GLY A 331 13.84 -22.62 -37.57
N ASP A 332 12.96 -23.46 -38.10
CA ASP A 332 12.93 -23.90 -39.50
C ASP A 332 12.24 -22.84 -40.38
N GLU A 333 12.91 -22.35 -41.43
CA GLU A 333 12.37 -21.40 -42.41
C GLU A 333 11.03 -21.86 -42.98
N ASP A 334 10.81 -23.18 -43.06
CA ASP A 334 9.55 -23.74 -43.58
C ASP A 334 8.34 -23.48 -42.68
N GLY A 335 8.55 -23.26 -41.37
CA GLY A 335 7.53 -22.98 -40.36
C GLY A 335 7.06 -21.52 -40.29
N MET A 336 7.86 -20.59 -40.81
CA MET A 336 7.58 -19.14 -40.75
C MET A 336 6.46 -18.70 -41.71
N ALA A 337 6.15 -19.53 -42.72
CA ALA A 337 5.29 -19.17 -43.85
C ALA A 337 5.73 -17.89 -44.58
N GLY A 338 7.02 -17.57 -44.55
CA GLY A 338 7.60 -16.34 -45.08
C GLY A 338 9.06 -16.18 -44.68
N LYS A 339 9.56 -14.94 -44.67
CA LYS A 339 10.91 -14.61 -44.20
C LYS A 339 11.01 -13.16 -43.74
N LEU A 340 11.90 -12.92 -42.77
CA LEU A 340 12.34 -11.56 -42.43
C LEU A 340 13.35 -11.07 -43.49
N VAL A 341 13.24 -9.79 -43.84
CA VAL A 341 14.06 -9.13 -44.84
C VAL A 341 14.43 -7.72 -44.41
N LYS A 342 15.48 -7.16 -45.03
CA LYS A 342 15.77 -5.74 -44.90
C LYS A 342 14.70 -4.93 -45.63
N THR A 343 14.09 -3.95 -44.95
CA THR A 343 13.02 -3.11 -45.48
C THR A 343 13.39 -2.53 -46.85
N GLY A 344 12.50 -2.74 -47.83
CA GLY A 344 12.70 -2.30 -49.21
C GLY A 344 13.54 -3.24 -50.09
N THR A 345 13.93 -4.41 -49.58
CA THR A 345 14.71 -5.43 -50.32
C THR A 345 14.07 -6.82 -50.19
N THR A 346 14.67 -7.84 -50.83
CA THR A 346 14.32 -9.25 -50.65
C THR A 346 15.39 -10.05 -49.89
N ASP A 347 16.41 -9.35 -49.40
CA ASP A 347 17.57 -9.92 -48.72
C ASP A 347 17.15 -10.39 -47.33
N ALA A 348 17.38 -11.67 -47.03
CA ALA A 348 16.97 -12.28 -45.77
C ALA A 348 17.73 -11.67 -44.58
N VAL A 349 17.05 -11.58 -43.44
CA VAL A 349 17.59 -11.09 -42.17
C VAL A 349 17.46 -12.22 -41.14
N GLU A 350 18.60 -12.79 -40.73
CA GLU A 350 18.67 -13.82 -39.69
C GLU A 350 18.92 -13.21 -38.30
N SER A 351 19.40 -11.96 -38.24
CA SER A 351 19.53 -11.19 -37.01
C SER A 351 19.47 -9.69 -37.28
N PHE A 352 18.99 -8.93 -36.30
CA PHE A 352 18.90 -7.47 -36.34
C PHE A 352 18.98 -6.88 -34.92
N THR A 353 19.30 -5.60 -34.78
CA THR A 353 19.36 -4.94 -33.46
C THR A 353 18.06 -4.20 -33.12
N GLN A 354 17.85 -3.91 -31.83
CA GLN A 354 16.75 -3.05 -31.38
C GLN A 354 16.78 -1.68 -32.08
N ALA A 355 17.97 -1.09 -32.29
CA ALA A 355 18.11 0.16 -33.03
C ALA A 355 17.69 0.03 -34.51
N GLN A 356 17.91 -1.13 -35.14
CA GLN A 356 17.44 -1.39 -36.51
C GLN A 356 15.93 -1.57 -36.60
N LEU A 357 15.32 -2.18 -35.57
CA LEU A 357 13.88 -2.28 -35.44
C LEU A 357 13.23 -0.90 -35.26
N GLU A 358 13.75 -0.09 -34.35
CA GLU A 358 13.30 1.29 -34.12
C GLU A 358 13.45 2.19 -35.36
N ALA A 359 14.46 1.92 -36.18
CA ALA A 359 14.66 2.61 -37.46
C ALA A 359 13.76 2.08 -38.61
N GLY A 360 12.97 1.02 -38.37
CA GLY A 360 12.09 0.40 -39.38
C GLY A 360 12.86 -0.34 -40.48
N GLU A 361 14.07 -0.83 -40.20
CA GLU A 361 14.93 -1.48 -41.20
C GLU A 361 14.60 -2.95 -41.45
N VAL A 362 13.66 -3.52 -40.69
CA VAL A 362 13.26 -4.93 -40.77
C VAL A 362 11.81 -5.04 -41.22
N SER A 363 11.54 -5.93 -42.16
CA SER A 363 10.21 -6.23 -42.67
C SER A 363 10.03 -7.75 -42.77
N PHE A 364 8.79 -8.22 -42.77
CA PHE A 364 8.44 -9.60 -43.07
C PHE A 364 7.76 -9.70 -44.43
N ILE A 365 8.15 -10.71 -45.22
CA ILE A 365 7.50 -11.07 -46.48
C ILE A 365 6.82 -12.44 -46.32
N HIS A 366 5.51 -12.50 -46.53
CA HIS A 366 4.79 -13.76 -46.57
C HIS A 366 5.04 -14.50 -47.89
N ASP A 367 5.30 -15.82 -47.83
CA ASP A 367 5.39 -16.66 -49.02
C ASP A 367 3.99 -17.12 -49.43
N ALA A 368 3.47 -16.58 -50.55
CA ALA A 368 2.14 -16.91 -51.07
C ALA A 368 1.93 -18.40 -51.41
N ALA A 369 3.00 -19.21 -51.51
CA ALA A 369 2.91 -20.65 -51.69
C ALA A 369 2.68 -21.42 -50.38
N LYS A 370 2.83 -20.77 -49.22
CA LYS A 370 2.64 -21.35 -47.89
C LYS A 370 1.20 -21.11 -47.38
N GLY A 371 0.85 -21.78 -46.28
CA GLY A 371 -0.48 -21.71 -45.68
C GLY A 371 -0.77 -20.39 -44.96
N ASN A 372 -2.00 -20.23 -44.46
CA ASN A 372 -2.45 -18.98 -43.82
C ASN A 372 -2.01 -18.82 -42.35
N ALA A 373 -1.10 -19.66 -41.89
CA ALA A 373 -0.55 -19.64 -40.54
C ALA A 373 0.95 -19.97 -40.61
N GLY A 374 1.74 -19.22 -39.86
CA GLY A 374 3.16 -19.46 -39.66
C GLY A 374 3.57 -19.01 -38.26
N GLN A 375 4.77 -19.37 -37.86
CA GLN A 375 5.39 -18.85 -36.65
C GLN A 375 6.91 -18.90 -36.78
N PHE A 376 7.59 -18.02 -36.08
CA PHE A 376 9.04 -18.05 -35.98
C PHE A 376 9.48 -17.65 -34.59
N ASP A 377 10.60 -18.19 -34.13
CA ASP A 377 11.12 -17.89 -32.81
C ASP A 377 12.19 -16.80 -32.90
N LEU A 378 12.20 -15.89 -31.92
CA LEU A 378 13.22 -14.87 -31.74
C LEU A 378 13.88 -15.08 -30.37
N VAL A 379 15.21 -15.01 -30.36
CA VAL A 379 16.00 -14.94 -29.14
C VAL A 379 16.65 -13.56 -29.08
N VAL A 380 16.46 -12.84 -27.98
CA VAL A 380 17.09 -11.54 -27.77
C VAL A 380 18.31 -11.73 -26.87
N SER A 381 19.48 -11.32 -27.34
CA SER A 381 20.72 -11.36 -26.57
C SER A 381 21.31 -9.96 -26.40
N ASP A 382 21.95 -9.77 -25.26
CA ASP A 382 22.78 -8.60 -24.99
C ASP A 382 24.19 -8.75 -25.61
N GLU A 383 25.03 -7.72 -25.42
CA GLU A 383 26.42 -7.71 -25.89
C GLU A 383 27.35 -8.70 -25.16
N ASN A 384 26.87 -9.29 -24.06
CA ASN A 384 27.57 -10.31 -23.28
C ASN A 384 27.09 -11.74 -23.60
N GLU A 385 26.27 -11.91 -24.65
CA GLU A 385 25.67 -13.19 -25.07
C GLU A 385 24.66 -13.76 -24.05
N ILE A 386 24.15 -12.95 -23.14
CA ILE A 386 23.07 -13.31 -22.22
C ILE A 386 21.76 -13.16 -22.98
N ALA A 387 21.04 -14.27 -23.11
CA ALA A 387 19.87 -14.37 -23.97
C ALA A 387 18.58 -14.63 -23.20
N THR A 388 17.47 -14.19 -23.78
CA THR A 388 16.11 -14.60 -23.39
C THR A 388 15.88 -16.07 -23.71
N ASP A 389 14.80 -16.64 -23.19
CA ASP A 389 14.27 -17.87 -23.80
C ASP A 389 13.71 -17.53 -25.20
N ALA A 390 13.50 -18.52 -26.06
CA ALA A 390 12.93 -18.32 -27.38
C ALA A 390 11.49 -17.78 -27.29
N LEU A 391 11.22 -16.63 -27.91
CA LEU A 391 9.89 -16.05 -28.07
C LEU A 391 9.29 -16.41 -29.42
N THR A 392 8.09 -16.98 -29.43
CA THR A 392 7.39 -17.29 -30.68
C THR A 392 6.59 -16.07 -31.16
N ILE A 393 6.89 -15.59 -32.36
CA ILE A 393 6.07 -14.63 -33.11
C ILE A 393 5.09 -15.41 -33.98
N ALA A 394 3.79 -15.21 -33.74
CA ALA A 394 2.74 -15.78 -34.58
C ALA A 394 2.59 -14.96 -35.87
N VAL A 395 2.51 -15.63 -37.02
CA VAL A 395 2.23 -14.98 -38.31
C VAL A 395 0.80 -15.30 -38.72
N GLU A 396 -0.05 -14.27 -38.74
CA GLU A 396 -1.43 -14.37 -39.18
C GLU A 396 -1.61 -13.78 -40.58
N VAL A 397 -2.11 -14.60 -41.51
CA VAL A 397 -2.45 -14.10 -42.84
C VAL A 397 -3.84 -13.46 -42.84
N VAL A 398 -3.89 -12.18 -43.16
CA VAL A 398 -5.12 -11.38 -43.18
C VAL A 398 -5.52 -10.98 -44.60
N GLY A 399 -6.78 -10.58 -44.78
CA GLY A 399 -7.26 -10.04 -46.05
C GLY A 399 -6.67 -8.67 -46.38
N GLY A 400 -6.27 -7.93 -45.34
CA GLY A 400 -5.57 -6.65 -45.45
C GLY A 400 -5.47 -5.94 -44.11
N LEU A 401 -4.78 -4.80 -44.11
CA LEU A 401 -4.55 -3.98 -42.92
C LEU A 401 -4.97 -2.54 -43.20
N LEU A 402 -5.45 -1.85 -42.18
CA LEU A 402 -5.72 -0.42 -42.18
C LEU A 402 -5.16 0.22 -40.90
N ASP A 403 -4.79 1.49 -40.99
CA ASP A 403 -4.49 2.34 -39.83
C ASP A 403 -5.61 3.39 -39.65
N ALA A 404 -5.66 4.01 -38.47
CA ALA A 404 -6.70 5.01 -38.16
C ALA A 404 -6.74 6.18 -39.18
N PRO A 405 -5.59 6.71 -39.67
CA PRO A 405 -5.59 7.70 -40.76
C PRO A 405 -6.22 7.21 -42.06
N ALA A 406 -5.94 5.97 -42.51
CA ALA A 406 -6.50 5.39 -43.73
C ALA A 406 -8.01 5.14 -43.60
N VAL A 407 -8.48 4.74 -42.41
CA VAL A 407 -9.91 4.63 -42.11
C VAL A 407 -10.60 5.98 -42.22
N ALA A 408 -10.06 7.01 -41.55
CA ALA A 408 -10.62 8.36 -41.60
C ALA A 408 -10.62 8.95 -43.02
N ALA A 409 -9.65 8.56 -43.85
CA ALA A 409 -9.58 8.93 -45.26
C ALA A 409 -10.52 8.12 -46.19
N GLY A 410 -11.17 7.06 -45.68
CA GLY A 410 -12.03 6.18 -46.46
C GLY A 410 -11.26 5.28 -47.44
N THR A 411 -9.98 5.00 -47.16
CA THR A 411 -9.14 4.18 -48.02
C THR A 411 -9.67 2.75 -48.09
N SER A 412 -9.94 2.29 -49.32
CA SER A 412 -10.50 0.96 -49.56
C SER A 412 -9.41 -0.11 -49.70
N VAL A 413 -9.66 -1.29 -49.14
CA VAL A 413 -8.79 -2.46 -49.25
C VAL A 413 -9.37 -3.45 -50.26
N VAL A 414 -8.54 -3.99 -51.16
CA VAL A 414 -8.97 -4.95 -52.18
C VAL A 414 -8.29 -6.29 -51.92
N VAL A 415 -9.11 -7.33 -51.70
CA VAL A 415 -8.69 -8.71 -51.45
C VAL A 415 -8.95 -9.56 -52.69
N ASP A 416 -7.92 -10.22 -53.21
CA ASP A 416 -8.02 -11.06 -54.41
C ASP A 416 -8.42 -12.49 -54.04
N VAL A 417 -9.69 -12.68 -53.69
CA VAL A 417 -10.23 -13.99 -53.28
C VAL A 417 -9.86 -15.15 -54.22
N PRO A 418 -9.93 -15.00 -55.56
CA PRO A 418 -9.51 -16.08 -56.46
C PRO A 418 -8.04 -16.47 -56.41
N ALA A 419 -7.16 -15.63 -55.86
CA ALA A 419 -5.76 -16.02 -55.66
C ALA A 419 -5.63 -17.14 -54.60
N ASP A 420 -6.55 -17.20 -53.64
CA ASP A 420 -6.61 -18.24 -52.62
C ASP A 420 -7.29 -19.52 -53.09
N HIS A 421 -7.94 -19.47 -54.26
CA HIS A 421 -8.68 -20.57 -54.87
C HIS A 421 -8.31 -20.69 -56.35
N PRO A 422 -7.11 -21.22 -56.69
CA PRO A 422 -6.61 -21.25 -58.06
C PRO A 422 -7.55 -21.98 -59.03
N ASP A 423 -8.26 -23.00 -58.54
CA ASP A 423 -9.24 -23.80 -59.27
C ASP A 423 -10.69 -23.31 -59.10
N GLY A 424 -10.88 -22.20 -58.38
CA GLY A 424 -12.17 -21.60 -58.09
C GLY A 424 -12.72 -20.76 -59.24
N ASP A 425 -14.03 -20.84 -59.47
CA ASP A 425 -14.70 -19.97 -60.42
C ASP A 425 -14.79 -18.55 -59.85
N LYS A 426 -14.00 -17.63 -60.40
CA LYS A 426 -13.95 -16.22 -59.98
C LYS A 426 -15.31 -15.52 -60.05
N ALA A 427 -16.21 -15.95 -60.94
CA ALA A 427 -17.55 -15.38 -61.06
C ALA A 427 -18.47 -15.81 -59.92
N SER A 428 -18.20 -16.96 -59.30
CA SER A 428 -19.02 -17.58 -58.26
C SER A 428 -18.86 -16.97 -56.86
N VAL A 429 -17.86 -16.08 -56.64
CA VAL A 429 -17.61 -15.44 -55.34
C VAL A 429 -18.84 -14.67 -54.87
N LYS A 430 -19.37 -15.02 -53.70
CA LYS A 430 -20.54 -14.38 -53.07
C LYS A 430 -20.26 -14.12 -51.60
N LEU A 431 -20.71 -12.97 -51.09
CA LEU A 431 -20.69 -12.67 -49.66
C LEU A 431 -21.86 -13.40 -48.96
N VAL A 432 -21.59 -13.90 -47.76
CA VAL A 432 -22.61 -14.51 -46.90
C VAL A 432 -23.43 -13.40 -46.23
N ASP A 433 -24.75 -13.57 -46.24
CA ASP A 433 -25.73 -12.57 -45.78
C ASP A 433 -25.55 -11.20 -46.45
N ALA A 434 -25.36 -11.18 -47.77
CA ALA A 434 -25.25 -9.95 -48.53
C ALA A 434 -26.60 -9.24 -48.69
N ASP A 435 -26.58 -7.91 -48.75
CA ASP A 435 -27.77 -7.06 -48.90
C ASP A 435 -28.28 -7.00 -50.35
N SER A 436 -27.43 -7.37 -51.31
CA SER A 436 -27.73 -7.34 -52.75
C SER A 436 -28.23 -8.68 -53.30
N GLU A 437 -29.18 -8.64 -54.25
CA GLU A 437 -29.50 -9.80 -55.09
C GLU A 437 -28.24 -10.33 -55.79
N GLY A 438 -27.96 -11.62 -55.64
CA GLY A 438 -26.76 -12.26 -56.21
C GLY A 438 -25.52 -12.25 -55.32
N GLY A 439 -25.60 -11.70 -54.09
CA GLY A 439 -24.57 -11.87 -53.07
C GLY A 439 -23.30 -11.03 -53.27
N LYS A 440 -23.38 -9.88 -53.97
CA LYS A 440 -22.20 -9.12 -54.41
C LYS A 440 -21.88 -7.89 -53.55
N ALA A 441 -22.75 -7.47 -52.63
CA ALA A 441 -22.47 -6.34 -51.74
C ALA A 441 -23.10 -6.56 -50.36
N LYS A 442 -22.39 -6.10 -49.31
CA LYS A 442 -22.82 -6.12 -47.91
C LYS A 442 -22.36 -4.86 -47.21
N ALA A 443 -23.24 -4.15 -46.52
CA ALA A 443 -22.91 -3.02 -45.66
C ALA A 443 -23.09 -3.43 -44.19
N VAL A 444 -22.16 -3.00 -43.35
CA VAL A 444 -22.21 -3.22 -41.90
C VAL A 444 -22.21 -1.86 -41.24
N GLU A 445 -23.30 -1.54 -40.55
CA GLU A 445 -23.51 -0.24 -39.89
C GLU A 445 -22.37 0.05 -38.90
N GLY A 446 -21.78 1.24 -39.02
CA GLY A 446 -20.65 1.69 -38.19
C GLY A 446 -19.29 1.04 -38.51
N VAL A 447 -19.22 0.13 -39.49
CA VAL A 447 -17.97 -0.57 -39.87
C VAL A 447 -17.55 -0.22 -41.31
N GLY A 448 -18.45 -0.34 -42.28
CA GLY A 448 -18.15 -0.05 -43.68
C GLY A 448 -18.91 -0.94 -44.67
N SER A 449 -18.47 -0.93 -45.94
CA SER A 449 -19.12 -1.67 -47.02
C SER A 449 -18.17 -2.60 -47.79
N TRP A 450 -18.67 -3.77 -48.13
CA TRP A 450 -17.99 -4.83 -48.87
C TRP A 450 -18.62 -5.00 -50.24
N LYS A 451 -17.82 -5.13 -51.30
CA LYS A 451 -18.29 -5.32 -52.68
C LYS A 451 -17.43 -6.34 -53.43
N VAL A 452 -18.06 -7.30 -54.07
CA VAL A 452 -17.42 -8.24 -55.01
C VAL A 452 -17.38 -7.59 -56.40
N GLY A 453 -16.18 -7.26 -56.86
CA GLY A 453 -15.91 -6.66 -58.16
C GLY A 453 -15.75 -7.68 -59.29
N ALA A 454 -15.46 -7.16 -60.49
CA ALA A 454 -15.17 -7.99 -61.66
C ALA A 454 -13.93 -8.87 -61.41
N GLY A 455 -14.03 -10.15 -61.77
CA GLY A 455 -12.95 -11.12 -61.56
C GLY A 455 -12.83 -11.65 -60.13
N GLY A 456 -13.86 -11.50 -59.28
CA GLY A 456 -13.97 -12.17 -57.98
C GLY A 456 -13.30 -11.45 -56.81
N LYS A 457 -12.66 -10.30 -57.04
CA LYS A 457 -12.01 -9.50 -55.98
C LYS A 457 -13.04 -8.88 -55.04
N VAL A 458 -12.75 -8.83 -53.75
CA VAL A 458 -13.61 -8.23 -52.74
C VAL A 458 -12.99 -6.93 -52.26
N THR A 459 -13.73 -5.83 -52.35
CA THR A 459 -13.31 -4.50 -51.87
C THR A 459 -14.04 -4.16 -50.58
N PHE A 460 -13.28 -3.84 -49.53
CA PHE A 460 -13.78 -3.21 -48.32
C PHE A 460 -13.56 -1.70 -48.39
N ALA A 461 -14.59 -0.91 -48.11
CA ALA A 461 -14.52 0.53 -47.93
C ALA A 461 -14.98 0.86 -46.50
N PRO A 462 -14.08 1.33 -45.61
CA PRO A 462 -14.43 1.57 -44.21
C PRO A 462 -15.39 2.76 -44.06
N ASP A 463 -16.20 2.72 -43.00
CA ASP A 463 -16.84 3.93 -42.49
C ASP A 463 -15.75 4.82 -41.86
N PRO A 464 -15.63 6.11 -42.22
CA PRO A 464 -14.64 7.00 -41.62
C PRO A 464 -14.74 7.15 -40.10
N ALA A 465 -15.88 6.80 -39.50
CA ALA A 465 -16.10 6.79 -38.06
C ALA A 465 -15.86 5.41 -37.41
N PHE A 466 -15.34 4.41 -38.13
CA PHE A 466 -15.07 3.08 -37.59
C PHE A 466 -13.90 3.10 -36.59
N VAL A 467 -14.14 2.54 -35.39
CA VAL A 467 -13.17 2.49 -34.27
C VAL A 467 -13.01 1.07 -33.71
N GLY A 468 -13.35 0.04 -34.49
CA GLY A 468 -13.24 -1.37 -34.06
C GLY A 468 -11.89 -2.00 -34.42
N PRO A 469 -11.47 -3.07 -33.71
CA PRO A 469 -10.16 -3.70 -33.91
C PRO A 469 -10.06 -4.47 -35.24
N GLU A 470 -11.19 -4.92 -35.79
CA GLU A 470 -11.23 -5.60 -37.08
C GLU A 470 -12.56 -5.40 -37.82
N ALA A 471 -12.51 -5.42 -39.15
CA ALA A 471 -13.67 -5.55 -40.03
C ALA A 471 -13.60 -6.90 -40.75
N SER A 472 -14.69 -7.67 -40.75
CA SER A 472 -14.70 -8.97 -41.43
C SER A 472 -15.96 -9.25 -42.25
N VAL A 473 -15.82 -10.11 -43.26
CA VAL A 473 -16.94 -10.63 -44.05
C VAL A 473 -16.68 -12.07 -44.46
N SER A 474 -17.72 -12.90 -44.43
CA SER A 474 -17.64 -14.27 -44.95
C SER A 474 -18.03 -14.31 -46.43
N TYR A 475 -17.38 -15.17 -47.20
CA TYR A 475 -17.67 -15.41 -48.60
C TYR A 475 -17.68 -16.91 -48.93
N THR A 476 -18.32 -17.25 -50.05
CA THR A 476 -18.30 -18.59 -50.65
C THR A 476 -17.79 -18.48 -52.08
N ILE A 477 -17.12 -19.53 -52.56
CA ILE A 477 -16.68 -19.70 -53.94
C ILE A 477 -16.94 -21.15 -54.38
N GLU A 478 -17.19 -21.37 -55.66
CA GLU A 478 -17.36 -22.70 -56.25
C GLU A 478 -16.05 -23.19 -56.85
N VAL A 479 -15.68 -24.44 -56.55
CA VAL A 479 -14.56 -25.17 -57.17
C VAL A 479 -15.15 -26.39 -57.86
N GLY A 480 -14.94 -26.50 -59.19
CA GLY A 480 -15.54 -27.59 -59.97
C GLY A 480 -17.07 -27.65 -59.93
N GLY A 481 -17.74 -26.51 -59.72
CA GLY A 481 -19.21 -26.41 -59.58
C GLY A 481 -19.77 -26.79 -58.21
N VAL A 482 -18.91 -27.00 -57.20
CA VAL A 482 -19.31 -27.26 -55.81
C VAL A 482 -18.97 -26.06 -54.94
N VAL A 483 -19.97 -25.52 -54.25
CA VAL A 483 -19.81 -24.43 -53.28
C VAL A 483 -18.93 -24.90 -52.13
N GLN A 484 -17.79 -24.24 -51.94
CA GLN A 484 -16.89 -24.50 -50.83
C GLN A 484 -17.47 -23.96 -49.52
N PRO A 485 -17.05 -24.50 -48.35
CA PRO A 485 -17.39 -23.93 -47.05
C PRO A 485 -17.09 -22.43 -47.00
N ALA A 486 -17.94 -21.67 -46.31
CA ALA A 486 -17.75 -20.24 -46.18
C ALA A 486 -16.40 -19.93 -45.51
N GLN A 487 -15.62 -19.07 -46.12
CA GLN A 487 -14.36 -18.56 -45.61
C GLN A 487 -14.51 -17.09 -45.22
N GLN A 488 -13.65 -16.59 -44.34
CA GLN A 488 -13.74 -15.23 -43.83
C GLN A 488 -12.58 -14.38 -44.32
N ILE A 489 -12.88 -13.15 -44.73
CA ILE A 489 -11.91 -12.08 -44.96
C ILE A 489 -11.89 -11.24 -43.69
N ARG A 490 -10.69 -10.99 -43.15
CA ARG A 490 -10.46 -10.11 -41.99
C ARG A 490 -9.58 -8.94 -42.44
N ILE A 491 -9.98 -7.72 -42.10
CA ILE A 491 -9.17 -6.50 -42.19
C ILE A 491 -8.90 -6.03 -40.77
N LEU A 492 -7.64 -6.07 -40.32
CA LEU A 492 -7.27 -5.67 -38.96
C LEU A 492 -6.83 -4.20 -38.91
N MET A 493 -7.03 -3.58 -37.74
CA MET A 493 -6.45 -2.28 -37.42
C MET A 493 -5.05 -2.46 -36.82
N ASN A 494 -4.06 -1.84 -37.45
CA ASN A 494 -2.63 -2.00 -37.17
C ASN A 494 -2.14 -1.34 -35.85
N ASP A 495 -3.02 -1.16 -34.85
CA ASP A 495 -2.72 -0.37 -33.64
C ASP A 495 -3.60 -0.74 -32.43
N SER A 496 -3.99 -2.01 -32.27
CA SER A 496 -5.08 -2.36 -31.32
C SER A 496 -4.79 -3.42 -30.26
N GLN A 497 -3.54 -3.81 -30.01
CA GLN A 497 -3.22 -4.67 -28.87
C GLN A 497 -2.15 -4.04 -27.97
N ASP A 498 -2.46 -3.95 -26.67
CA ASP A 498 -1.50 -3.60 -25.64
C ASP A 498 -0.45 -4.72 -25.55
N GLY A 499 0.84 -4.37 -25.63
CA GLY A 499 1.92 -5.35 -25.57
C GLY A 499 1.89 -6.15 -24.26
N VAL A 500 2.12 -7.45 -24.38
CA VAL A 500 2.33 -8.39 -23.28
C VAL A 500 3.84 -8.51 -23.04
N GLU A 501 4.25 -8.75 -21.80
CA GLU A 501 5.62 -9.10 -21.46
C GLU A 501 5.79 -10.63 -21.57
N GLU A 502 6.62 -11.12 -22.49
CA GLU A 502 6.94 -12.56 -22.64
C GLU A 502 8.45 -12.79 -22.85
N GLY A 503 8.91 -13.99 -22.48
CA GLY A 503 10.19 -14.56 -22.91
C GLY A 503 11.43 -14.30 -22.04
N SER A 504 11.34 -13.47 -20.99
CA SER A 504 12.35 -13.48 -19.92
C SER A 504 12.06 -14.64 -18.94
N PRO A 505 13.08 -15.32 -18.37
CA PRO A 505 12.84 -16.27 -17.29
C PRO A 505 12.12 -15.54 -16.17
N SER A 506 10.96 -16.02 -15.72
CA SER A 506 10.16 -15.26 -14.75
C SER A 506 11.03 -14.88 -13.55
N THR A 507 10.92 -13.64 -13.06
CA THR A 507 11.64 -13.12 -11.88
C THR A 507 11.57 -14.12 -10.72
N THR A 508 10.43 -14.80 -10.57
CA THR A 508 10.20 -15.83 -9.55
C THR A 508 11.10 -17.07 -9.74
N THR A 509 11.34 -17.50 -10.98
CA THR A 509 12.23 -18.62 -11.29
C THR A 509 13.67 -18.26 -10.98
N ILE A 510 14.13 -17.09 -11.44
CA ILE A 510 15.50 -16.60 -11.19
C ILE A 510 15.74 -16.45 -9.68
N ASP A 511 14.84 -15.77 -8.96
CA ASP A 511 14.93 -15.60 -7.50
C ASP A 511 15.05 -16.95 -6.77
N LYS A 512 14.22 -17.94 -7.12
CA LYS A 512 14.27 -19.28 -6.52
C LYS A 512 15.63 -19.96 -6.76
N THR A 513 16.15 -19.89 -7.98
CA THR A 513 17.45 -20.47 -8.32
C THR A 513 18.56 -19.80 -7.52
N LEU A 514 18.62 -18.47 -7.53
CA LEU A 514 19.65 -17.70 -6.82
C LEU A 514 19.64 -17.95 -5.32
N ARG A 515 18.46 -18.03 -4.69
CA ARG A 515 18.36 -18.38 -3.26
C ARG A 515 18.91 -19.77 -2.96
N ALA A 516 18.69 -20.72 -3.86
CA ALA A 516 19.16 -22.09 -3.68
C ALA A 516 20.69 -22.20 -3.82
N VAL A 517 21.29 -21.39 -4.69
CA VAL A 517 22.68 -21.62 -5.13
C VAL A 517 23.67 -20.50 -4.75
N VAL A 518 23.19 -19.29 -4.42
CA VAL A 518 24.01 -18.13 -4.09
C VAL A 518 23.72 -17.64 -2.66
N PRO A 519 24.53 -18.03 -1.65
CA PRO A 519 24.33 -17.59 -0.27
C PRO A 519 24.34 -16.07 -0.09
N LEU A 520 25.20 -15.36 -0.83
CA LEU A 520 25.29 -13.90 -0.79
C LEU A 520 23.97 -13.23 -1.24
N TYR A 521 23.28 -13.79 -2.24
CA TYR A 521 21.98 -13.29 -2.68
C TYR A 521 20.96 -13.37 -1.54
N THR A 522 20.93 -14.51 -0.84
CA THR A 522 20.05 -14.70 0.32
C THR A 522 20.39 -13.73 1.46
N GLU A 523 21.68 -13.47 1.72
CA GLU A 523 22.12 -12.46 2.69
C GLU A 523 21.61 -11.06 2.33
N VAL A 524 21.79 -10.63 1.07
CA VAL A 524 21.29 -9.33 0.58
C VAL A 524 19.78 -9.20 0.76
N MET A 525 19.00 -10.22 0.38
CA MET A 525 17.54 -10.21 0.55
C MET A 525 17.11 -10.19 2.02
N ASN A 526 17.87 -10.85 2.90
CA ASN A 526 17.62 -10.81 4.34
C ASN A 526 17.93 -9.44 4.96
N GLU A 527 18.98 -8.75 4.49
CA GLU A 527 19.29 -7.38 4.94
C GLU A 527 18.19 -6.39 4.52
N ILE A 528 17.67 -6.50 3.30
CA ILE A 528 16.47 -5.74 2.86
C ILE A 528 15.28 -6.04 3.79
N THR A 529 15.08 -7.32 4.10
CA THR A 529 13.98 -7.75 4.97
C THR A 529 14.09 -7.14 6.37
N GLY A 530 15.26 -7.18 6.99
CA GLY A 530 15.52 -6.58 8.31
C GLY A 530 15.31 -5.06 8.30
N TYR A 531 15.74 -4.39 7.24
CA TYR A 531 15.49 -2.96 7.03
C TYR A 531 13.99 -2.65 6.96
N MET A 532 13.23 -3.40 6.17
CA MET A 532 11.79 -3.19 6.01
C MET A 532 10.99 -3.57 7.25
N ASN A 533 11.49 -4.54 8.03
CA ASN A 533 10.88 -4.95 9.30
C ASN A 533 11.23 -4.03 10.48
N SER A 534 12.09 -3.02 10.28
CA SER A 534 12.39 -2.02 11.29
C SER A 534 11.25 -0.99 11.42
N MET A 535 10.31 -1.29 12.31
CA MET A 535 9.03 -0.60 12.38
C MET A 535 8.86 0.18 13.68
N PRO A 536 8.33 1.41 13.63
CA PRO A 536 8.00 2.13 14.84
C PRO A 536 6.75 1.56 15.55
N PRO A 537 6.65 1.67 16.87
CA PRO A 537 5.69 0.91 17.68
C PRO A 537 4.25 1.45 17.70
N SER A 538 3.99 2.70 17.31
CA SER A 538 2.67 3.34 17.48
C SER A 538 1.50 2.53 16.89
N SER A 539 1.67 1.92 15.72
CA SER A 539 0.62 1.14 15.06
C SER A 539 0.34 -0.19 15.73
N ALA A 540 1.38 -0.88 16.21
CA ALA A 540 1.21 -2.06 17.05
C ALA A 540 0.47 -1.70 18.34
N MET A 541 0.84 -0.57 18.96
CA MET A 541 0.19 -0.09 20.17
C MET A 541 -1.26 0.33 19.97
N ALA A 542 -1.61 0.91 18.81
CA ALA A 542 -3.01 1.16 18.46
C ALA A 542 -3.81 -0.15 18.44
N GLY A 543 -3.22 -1.23 17.91
CA GLY A 543 -3.81 -2.58 17.92
C GLY A 543 -3.99 -3.09 19.34
N ILE A 544 -2.94 -3.01 20.17
CA ILE A 544 -3.00 -3.42 21.58
C ILE A 544 -4.05 -2.64 22.36
N TYR A 545 -4.17 -1.33 22.14
CA TYR A 545 -5.22 -0.52 22.76
C TYR A 545 -6.59 -1.02 22.36
N THR A 546 -6.81 -1.29 21.06
CA THR A 546 -8.07 -1.83 20.58
C THR A 546 -8.38 -3.20 21.18
N MET A 547 -7.39 -4.09 21.25
CA MET A 547 -7.54 -5.41 21.86
C MET A 547 -7.90 -5.33 23.35
N VAL A 548 -7.17 -4.52 24.12
CA VAL A 548 -7.35 -4.38 25.57
C VAL A 548 -8.69 -3.73 25.88
N ASP A 549 -9.05 -2.68 25.16
CA ASP A 549 -10.34 -2.00 25.33
C ASP A 549 -11.52 -2.95 25.08
N ASN A 550 -11.47 -3.72 23.99
CA ASN A 550 -12.55 -4.64 23.63
C ASN A 550 -12.67 -5.83 24.58
N SER A 551 -11.56 -6.28 25.18
CA SER A 551 -11.54 -7.45 26.06
C SER A 551 -11.70 -7.12 27.55
N ARG A 552 -11.24 -5.95 27.98
CA ARG A 552 -11.10 -5.59 29.40
C ARG A 552 -11.58 -4.19 29.75
N GLY A 553 -11.99 -3.39 28.77
CA GLY A 553 -12.40 -2.01 28.93
C GLY A 553 -11.22 -1.03 28.97
N VAL A 554 -11.51 0.21 28.58
CA VAL A 554 -10.54 1.32 28.46
C VAL A 554 -9.82 1.68 29.78
N TRP A 555 -10.40 1.29 30.91
CA TRP A 555 -9.82 1.48 32.25
C TRP A 555 -8.69 0.51 32.57
N LYS A 556 -8.48 -0.55 31.77
CA LYS A 556 -7.29 -1.40 31.90
C LYS A 556 -6.10 -0.76 31.19
N ALA A 557 -4.98 -0.63 31.90
CA ALA A 557 -3.70 -0.23 31.32
C ALA A 557 -3.29 -1.13 30.14
N PRO A 558 -2.95 -0.59 28.96
CA PRO A 558 -2.51 -1.36 27.80
C PRO A 558 -1.01 -1.74 27.90
N ALA A 559 -0.65 -2.37 29.01
CA ALA A 559 0.69 -2.86 29.32
C ALA A 559 0.61 -4.25 29.95
N ASN A 560 1.75 -4.94 30.00
CA ASN A 560 1.88 -6.36 30.24
C ASN A 560 1.09 -7.18 29.20
N VAL A 561 1.31 -6.86 27.92
CA VAL A 561 0.70 -7.53 26.77
C VAL A 561 1.80 -7.84 25.76
N SER A 562 1.82 -9.07 25.25
CA SER A 562 2.77 -9.50 24.22
C SER A 562 2.44 -8.88 22.87
N LEU A 563 3.48 -8.52 22.12
CA LEU A 563 3.35 -8.05 20.75
C LEU A 563 3.40 -9.23 19.77
N ASN A 564 2.44 -9.27 18.86
CA ASN A 564 2.40 -10.22 17.75
C ASN A 564 3.19 -9.69 16.56
N SER A 565 3.78 -10.61 15.79
CA SER A 565 4.59 -10.31 14.60
C SER A 565 5.77 -9.38 14.89
N VAL A 566 6.36 -9.56 16.08
CA VAL A 566 7.57 -8.90 16.56
C VAL A 566 8.55 -9.98 17.00
N VAL A 567 9.74 -9.96 16.42
CA VAL A 567 10.85 -10.84 16.79
C VAL A 567 11.48 -10.36 18.10
N ALA A 568 11.84 -9.08 18.15
CA ALA A 568 12.48 -8.45 19.30
C ALA A 568 12.31 -6.92 19.26
N PRO A 569 12.55 -6.22 20.38
CA PRO A 569 12.84 -4.79 20.32
C PRO A 569 14.21 -4.56 19.65
N MET A 570 14.35 -3.48 18.87
CA MET A 570 15.61 -3.11 18.20
C MET A 570 16.75 -2.80 19.20
N VAL A 571 16.39 -2.46 20.44
CA VAL A 571 17.33 -2.23 21.54
C VAL A 571 16.86 -3.00 22.77
N ASN A 572 17.77 -3.73 23.40
CA ASN A 572 17.47 -4.33 24.70
C ASN A 572 17.67 -3.32 25.82
N ILE A 573 16.59 -2.99 26.53
CA ILE A 573 16.60 -2.02 27.62
C ILE A 573 16.81 -2.77 28.95
N SER A 574 17.80 -2.34 29.73
CA SER A 574 18.05 -2.80 31.10
C SER A 574 17.05 -2.20 32.10
N HIS A 575 17.05 -2.70 33.35
CA HIS A 575 16.19 -2.15 34.40
C HIS A 575 16.55 -0.69 34.73
N GLU A 576 17.84 -0.37 34.81
CA GLU A 576 18.36 0.96 35.13
C GLU A 576 18.03 1.98 34.02
N GLU A 577 18.17 1.58 32.75
CA GLU A 577 17.79 2.43 31.62
C GLU A 577 16.28 2.71 31.59
N GLN A 578 15.46 1.72 31.98
CA GLN A 578 14.01 1.88 32.06
C GLN A 578 13.58 2.89 33.13
N GLU A 579 14.30 3.00 34.25
CA GLU A 579 13.95 3.93 35.33
C GLU A 579 13.85 5.37 34.79
N ASN A 580 14.85 5.80 34.01
CA ASN A 580 14.89 7.12 33.38
C ASN A 580 13.80 7.29 32.31
N LEU A 581 13.41 6.22 31.60
CA LEU A 581 12.29 6.28 30.65
C LEU A 581 10.96 6.57 31.36
N ASN A 582 10.76 5.95 32.52
CA ASN A 582 9.55 6.13 33.31
C ASN A 582 9.51 7.47 34.04
N VAL A 583 10.54 7.84 34.80
CA VAL A 583 10.59 9.11 35.55
C VAL A 583 11.80 9.90 35.08
N SER A 584 11.58 11.14 34.65
CA SER A 584 12.66 12.04 34.26
C SER A 584 12.49 13.43 34.86
N THR A 585 13.58 14.19 34.89
CA THR A 585 13.59 15.59 35.32
C THR A 585 12.77 16.49 34.41
N THR A 586 12.55 16.12 33.15
CA THR A 586 11.69 16.86 32.21
C THR A 586 10.20 16.55 32.41
N GLY A 587 9.88 15.51 33.17
CA GLY A 587 8.53 15.01 33.42
C GLY A 587 7.87 14.27 32.25
N LYS A 588 8.63 14.02 31.18
CA LYS A 588 8.14 13.38 29.96
C LYS A 588 8.45 11.89 29.94
N SER A 589 7.47 11.06 30.32
CA SER A 589 7.64 9.60 30.32
C SER A 589 7.66 9.02 28.91
N ILE A 590 8.38 7.91 28.74
CA ILE A 590 8.41 7.09 27.53
C ILE A 590 8.19 5.65 27.96
N ASN A 591 7.28 4.94 27.31
CA ASN A 591 6.92 3.58 27.69
C ASN A 591 7.89 2.57 27.08
N ALA A 592 8.46 1.69 27.91
CA ALA A 592 9.40 0.69 27.45
C ALA A 592 8.70 -0.52 26.80
N ILE A 593 9.33 -1.09 25.76
CA ILE A 593 9.01 -2.41 25.20
C ILE A 593 10.21 -3.30 25.45
N ARG A 594 10.01 -4.47 26.07
CA ARG A 594 11.12 -5.30 26.58
C ARG A 594 10.88 -6.80 26.34
N PRO A 595 11.95 -7.57 26.09
CA PRO A 595 11.84 -9.02 26.02
C PRO A 595 11.90 -9.62 27.44
N PHE A 596 11.07 -10.62 27.68
CA PHE A 596 11.04 -11.42 28.90
C PHE A 596 11.18 -12.90 28.54
N VAL A 597 12.08 -13.59 29.23
CA VAL A 597 12.33 -15.02 29.00
C VAL A 597 11.05 -15.80 29.34
N GLY A 598 10.52 -16.52 28.36
CA GLY A 598 9.28 -17.31 28.51
C GLY A 598 7.98 -16.56 28.23
N GLU A 599 7.99 -15.23 28.15
CA GLU A 599 6.79 -14.40 27.89
C GLU A 599 6.88 -13.59 26.57
N GLY A 600 8.04 -13.59 25.92
CA GLY A 600 8.27 -12.90 24.66
C GLY A 600 8.49 -11.39 24.84
N THR A 601 8.21 -10.60 23.79
CA THR A 601 8.35 -9.14 23.82
C THR A 601 7.06 -8.51 24.35
N LEU A 602 7.14 -7.86 25.51
CA LEU A 602 6.01 -7.24 26.20
C LEU A 602 6.06 -5.72 26.14
N VAL A 603 4.88 -5.11 26.03
CA VAL A 603 4.69 -3.69 26.35
C VAL A 603 4.79 -3.51 27.86
N TRP A 604 5.75 -2.71 28.33
CA TRP A 604 6.12 -2.63 29.74
C TRP A 604 6.05 -1.19 30.32
N GLY A 605 5.08 -0.41 29.82
CA GLY A 605 4.76 0.92 30.33
C GLY A 605 3.36 1.38 29.90
N ALA A 606 2.69 2.17 30.75
CA ALA A 606 1.34 2.69 30.50
C ALA A 606 1.17 4.16 30.92
N ARG A 607 2.24 4.95 30.84
CA ARG A 607 2.24 6.38 31.16
C ARG A 607 1.94 7.24 29.94
N THR A 608 1.26 8.35 30.14
CA THR A 608 1.16 9.43 29.14
C THR A 608 2.51 10.16 29.06
N LEU A 609 2.66 11.10 28.13
CA LEU A 609 3.83 11.99 28.13
C LEU A 609 3.82 12.93 29.35
N ASP A 610 2.70 13.14 30.04
CA ASP A 610 2.64 13.90 31.30
C ASP A 610 2.91 12.99 32.52
N GLY A 611 4.10 12.40 32.52
CA GLY A 611 4.50 11.33 33.42
C GLY A 611 4.60 11.69 34.89
N ASN A 612 4.99 12.94 35.18
CA ASN A 612 5.15 13.41 36.56
C ASN A 612 3.84 13.88 37.19
N SER A 613 2.78 14.06 36.40
CA SER A 613 1.45 14.39 36.90
C SER A 613 0.96 13.37 37.91
N LEU A 614 0.17 13.80 38.90
CA LEU A 614 -0.53 12.90 39.81
C LEU A 614 -1.95 12.57 39.30
N ASP A 615 -2.47 13.38 38.38
CA ASP A 615 -3.83 13.24 37.85
C ASP A 615 -3.84 12.49 36.52
N TRP A 616 -2.93 12.86 35.61
CA TRP A 616 -2.96 12.42 34.21
C TRP A 616 -1.78 11.52 33.81
N ARG A 617 -1.09 10.96 34.79
CA ARG A 617 0.08 10.08 34.59
C ARG A 617 -0.18 8.89 33.67
N TYR A 618 -1.36 8.28 33.78
CA TYR A 618 -1.62 6.96 33.21
C TYR A 618 -2.56 7.03 32.02
N ILE A 619 -2.24 6.27 30.97
CA ILE A 619 -2.98 6.18 29.72
C ILE A 619 -4.43 5.77 29.95
N ASN A 620 -4.65 4.71 30.74
CA ASN A 620 -6.00 4.19 31.01
C ASN A 620 -6.84 5.20 31.79
N VAL A 621 -6.23 5.99 32.68
CA VAL A 621 -6.93 7.04 33.43
C VAL A 621 -7.40 8.14 32.47
N ARG A 622 -6.50 8.66 31.61
CA ARG A 622 -6.87 9.69 30.63
C ARG A 622 -7.94 9.20 29.67
N ARG A 623 -7.76 8.02 29.07
CA ARG A 623 -8.69 7.49 28.07
C ARG A 623 -10.05 7.13 28.65
N THR A 624 -10.11 6.67 29.91
CA THR A 624 -11.38 6.46 30.62
C THR A 624 -12.11 7.77 30.85
N MET A 625 -11.42 8.82 31.27
CA MET A 625 -12.02 10.14 31.43
C MET A 625 -12.55 10.70 30.11
N ILE A 626 -11.78 10.59 29.02
CA ILE A 626 -12.21 10.99 27.67
C ILE A 626 -13.52 10.28 27.30
N MET A 627 -13.60 8.96 27.50
CA MET A 627 -14.80 8.17 27.19
C MET A 627 -16.02 8.62 28.01
N ILE A 628 -15.85 8.84 29.32
CA ILE A 628 -16.92 9.27 30.21
C ILE A 628 -17.42 10.67 29.81
N GLU A 629 -16.49 11.61 29.59
CA GLU A 629 -16.81 12.99 29.19
C GLU A 629 -17.56 13.04 27.85
N GLU A 630 -17.10 12.29 26.84
CA GLU A 630 -17.76 12.21 25.53
C GLU A 630 -19.14 11.58 25.62
N SER A 631 -19.28 10.45 26.33
CA SER A 631 -20.57 9.75 26.47
C SER A 631 -21.61 10.65 27.15
N ILE A 632 -21.24 11.30 28.25
CA ILE A 632 -22.14 12.21 28.98
C ILE A 632 -22.47 13.44 28.12
N ARG A 633 -21.50 14.01 27.41
CA ARG A 633 -21.72 15.16 26.53
C ARG A 633 -22.68 14.85 25.39
N LEU A 634 -22.54 13.70 24.73
CA LEU A 634 -23.46 13.30 23.66
C LEU A 634 -24.87 13.06 24.18
N ALA A 635 -25.02 12.40 25.33
CA ALA A 635 -26.33 12.17 25.94
C ALA A 635 -27.00 13.48 26.39
N SER A 636 -26.21 14.43 26.92
CA SER A 636 -26.69 15.72 27.39
C SER A 636 -27.20 16.63 26.25
N LYS A 637 -26.80 16.40 24.99
CA LYS A 637 -27.29 17.18 23.83
C LYS A 637 -28.81 17.12 23.68
N ALA A 638 -29.45 16.01 24.07
CA ALA A 638 -30.90 15.85 23.98
C ALA A 638 -31.68 16.81 24.90
N TYR A 639 -31.02 17.46 25.86
CA TYR A 639 -31.63 18.42 26.78
C TYR A 639 -31.39 19.88 26.40
N VAL A 640 -30.69 20.13 25.29
CA VAL A 640 -30.54 21.49 24.77
C VAL A 640 -31.92 21.95 24.30
N PHE A 641 -32.34 23.13 24.78
CA PHE A 641 -33.68 23.72 24.59
C PHE A 641 -34.83 23.07 25.37
N GLU A 642 -34.57 22.07 26.22
CA GLU A 642 -35.58 21.60 27.17
C GLU A 642 -35.80 22.64 28.30
N PRO A 643 -36.99 22.70 28.93
CA PRO A 643 -37.25 23.60 30.04
C PRO A 643 -36.24 23.39 31.18
N ASN A 644 -35.53 24.45 31.58
CA ASN A 644 -34.54 24.42 32.68
C ASN A 644 -35.23 24.36 34.05
N THR A 645 -35.69 23.17 34.44
CA THR A 645 -36.51 22.93 35.63
C THR A 645 -35.98 21.76 36.46
N ALA A 646 -36.42 21.66 37.71
CA ALA A 646 -36.07 20.56 38.61
C ALA A 646 -36.32 19.17 38.02
N GLN A 647 -37.38 19.00 37.22
CA GLN A 647 -37.67 17.72 36.57
C GLN A 647 -36.58 17.34 35.57
N THR A 648 -36.11 18.29 34.76
CA THR A 648 -35.03 18.10 33.79
C THR A 648 -33.73 17.74 34.50
N TRP A 649 -33.40 18.42 35.60
CA TRP A 649 -32.20 18.17 36.40
C TRP A 649 -32.18 16.76 36.98
N VAL A 650 -33.27 16.32 37.62
CA VAL A 650 -33.40 14.96 38.18
C VAL A 650 -33.26 13.90 37.09
N THR A 651 -33.80 14.18 35.91
CA THR A 651 -33.73 13.29 34.75
C THR A 651 -32.29 13.11 34.27
N ILE A 652 -31.56 14.23 34.07
CA ILE A 652 -30.14 14.22 33.68
C ILE A 652 -29.28 13.54 34.75
N LYS A 653 -29.50 13.87 36.02
CA LYS A 653 -28.77 13.26 37.15
C LYS A 653 -28.92 11.74 37.14
N SER A 654 -30.15 11.26 37.11
CA SER A 654 -30.45 9.82 37.13
C SER A 654 -29.83 9.09 35.94
N MET A 655 -29.83 9.72 34.76
CA MET A 655 -29.21 9.16 33.56
C MET A 655 -27.70 8.97 33.72
N ILE A 656 -27.01 10.00 34.19
CA ILE A 656 -25.55 9.96 34.39
C ILE A 656 -25.20 8.96 35.50
N GLU A 657 -25.94 8.97 36.62
CA GLU A 657 -25.73 8.02 37.73
C GLU A 657 -25.92 6.57 37.29
N ASN A 658 -26.95 6.27 36.49
CA ASN A 658 -27.17 4.92 35.96
C ASN A 658 -26.01 4.45 35.06
N PHE A 659 -25.50 5.35 34.22
CA PHE A 659 -24.35 5.07 33.37
C PHE A 659 -23.07 4.81 34.18
N LEU A 660 -22.72 5.69 35.10
CA LEU A 660 -21.54 5.52 35.95
C LEU A 660 -21.66 4.29 36.87
N THR A 661 -22.87 3.95 37.31
CA THR A 661 -23.13 2.69 38.02
C THR A 661 -22.80 1.48 37.14
N SER A 662 -23.11 1.52 35.84
CA SER A 662 -22.75 0.44 34.92
C SER A 662 -21.24 0.30 34.77
N ILE A 663 -20.51 1.41 34.61
CA ILE A 663 -19.05 1.41 34.51
C ILE A 663 -18.40 0.92 35.82
N TRP A 664 -18.90 1.34 36.98
CA TRP A 664 -18.44 0.86 38.29
C TRP A 664 -18.65 -0.65 38.44
N LYS A 665 -19.82 -1.18 38.06
CA LYS A 665 -20.10 -2.64 38.10
C LYS A 665 -19.15 -3.45 37.21
N GLN A 666 -18.65 -2.85 36.13
CA GLN A 666 -17.66 -3.46 35.24
C GLN A 666 -16.22 -3.31 35.74
N GLY A 667 -16.01 -2.63 36.88
CA GLY A 667 -14.69 -2.42 37.49
C GLY A 667 -13.92 -1.22 36.95
N GLY A 668 -14.55 -0.33 36.18
CA GLY A 668 -13.87 0.85 35.63
C GLY A 668 -13.64 1.98 36.63
N LEU A 669 -14.51 2.08 37.65
CA LEU A 669 -14.41 3.05 38.73
C LEU A 669 -14.02 2.36 40.05
N ALA A 670 -13.19 3.01 40.85
CA ALA A 670 -12.71 2.53 42.13
C ALA A 670 -13.66 2.92 43.26
N GLY A 671 -13.99 1.99 44.15
CA GLY A 671 -14.84 2.24 45.32
C GLY A 671 -15.61 0.98 45.73
N ALA A 672 -15.80 0.78 47.04
CA ALA A 672 -16.53 -0.39 47.54
C ALA A 672 -18.04 -0.29 47.29
N VAL A 673 -18.56 0.94 47.25
CA VAL A 673 -19.94 1.27 46.89
C VAL A 673 -19.97 2.39 45.84
N PRO A 674 -21.07 2.56 45.07
CA PRO A 674 -21.15 3.59 44.03
C PRO A 674 -20.84 5.01 44.51
N THR A 675 -21.23 5.36 45.74
CA THR A 675 -21.00 6.68 46.33
C THR A 675 -19.53 6.98 46.66
N ASP A 676 -18.69 5.96 46.78
CA ASP A 676 -17.23 6.13 46.88
C ASP A 676 -16.61 6.36 45.50
N ALA A 677 -17.27 5.84 44.45
CA ALA A 677 -16.75 5.78 43.10
C ALA A 677 -17.10 6.99 42.25
N PHE A 678 -18.29 7.58 42.44
CA PHE A 678 -18.71 8.77 41.72
C PHE A 678 -19.79 9.56 42.47
N SER A 679 -19.94 10.84 42.09
CA SER A 679 -21.09 11.66 42.48
C SER A 679 -21.51 12.58 41.34
N VAL A 680 -22.82 12.86 41.26
CA VAL A 680 -23.41 13.75 40.24
C VAL A 680 -24.22 14.84 40.93
N HIS A 681 -23.89 16.09 40.61
CA HIS A 681 -24.49 17.29 41.19
C HIS A 681 -25.15 18.11 40.08
N VAL A 682 -26.42 18.47 40.27
CA VAL A 682 -27.18 19.32 39.35
C VAL A 682 -28.42 19.87 40.06
N GLY A 683 -28.46 21.18 40.24
CA GLY A 683 -29.63 21.84 40.82
C GLY A 683 -29.39 23.28 41.25
N LEU A 684 -30.49 23.99 41.51
CA LEU A 684 -30.47 25.34 42.08
C LEU A 684 -29.98 25.31 43.53
N GLY A 685 -28.94 26.09 43.83
CA GLY A 685 -28.28 26.08 45.14
C GLY A 685 -27.28 24.93 45.33
N GLU A 686 -27.12 24.05 44.34
CA GLU A 686 -26.10 22.98 44.32
C GLU A 686 -25.00 23.33 43.30
N THR A 687 -25.34 23.41 42.01
CA THR A 687 -24.42 23.75 40.93
C THR A 687 -24.78 25.05 40.21
N MET A 688 -26.01 25.53 40.37
CA MET A 688 -26.57 26.69 39.67
C MET A 688 -27.10 27.73 40.64
N THR A 689 -27.04 28.99 40.23
CA THR A 689 -27.67 30.13 40.90
C THR A 689 -28.98 30.51 40.18
N PRO A 690 -29.85 31.36 40.78
CA PRO A 690 -31.00 31.90 40.07
C PRO A 690 -30.63 32.66 38.79
N VAL A 691 -29.45 33.29 38.76
CA VAL A 691 -28.94 34.00 37.58
C VAL A 691 -28.61 33.03 36.46
N ASP A 692 -27.95 31.90 36.75
CA ASP A 692 -27.69 30.87 35.75
C ASP A 692 -28.99 30.38 35.09
N ILE A 693 -30.08 30.22 35.85
CA ILE A 693 -31.38 29.81 35.31
C ILE A 693 -31.96 30.89 34.38
N LEU A 694 -31.89 32.17 34.78
CA LEU A 694 -32.38 33.28 33.95
C LEU A 694 -31.55 33.47 32.67
N GLU A 695 -30.25 33.18 32.73
CA GLU A 695 -29.35 33.17 31.58
C GLU A 695 -29.47 31.89 30.72
N GLY A 696 -30.32 30.93 31.13
CA GLY A 696 -30.52 29.67 30.41
C GLY A 696 -29.37 28.68 30.55
N ILE A 697 -28.49 28.84 31.53
CA ILE A 697 -27.33 27.99 31.80
C ILE A 697 -27.74 26.85 32.73
N LEU A 698 -27.43 25.61 32.31
CA LEU A 698 -27.55 24.41 33.14
C LEU A 698 -26.15 23.86 33.42
N ARG A 699 -25.77 23.75 34.70
CA ARG A 699 -24.45 23.24 35.13
C ARG A 699 -24.56 21.87 35.80
N ILE A 700 -23.76 20.92 35.31
CA ILE A 700 -23.65 19.57 35.85
C ILE A 700 -22.21 19.41 36.35
N THR A 701 -22.03 18.92 37.57
CA THR A 701 -20.72 18.54 38.10
C THR A 701 -20.71 17.04 38.33
N VAL A 702 -19.75 16.36 37.70
CA VAL A 702 -19.55 14.92 37.81
C VAL A 702 -18.18 14.67 38.41
N LEU A 703 -18.13 13.92 39.50
CA LEU A 703 -16.89 13.48 40.14
C LEU A 703 -16.78 11.97 39.96
N VAL A 704 -15.60 11.48 39.59
CA VAL A 704 -15.34 10.04 39.41
C VAL A 704 -13.97 9.66 39.96
N ALA A 705 -13.88 8.47 40.54
CA ALA A 705 -12.64 7.84 40.98
C ALA A 705 -12.27 6.75 39.99
N VAL A 706 -11.36 7.05 39.05
CA VAL A 706 -10.92 6.07 38.04
C VAL A 706 -9.90 5.10 38.64
N THR A 707 -9.96 3.82 38.25
CA THR A 707 -8.99 2.81 38.66
C THR A 707 -7.58 3.14 38.16
N ARG A 708 -6.58 2.98 39.04
CA ARG A 708 -5.15 3.18 38.71
C ARG A 708 -4.43 1.84 38.64
N PRO A 709 -3.45 1.66 37.73
CA PRO A 709 -2.67 0.42 37.67
C PRO A 709 -1.71 0.29 38.86
N ALA A 710 -1.48 -0.94 39.31
CA ALA A 710 -0.38 -1.26 40.22
C ALA A 710 0.91 -1.38 39.39
N GLU A 711 1.72 -0.32 39.37
CA GLU A 711 2.98 -0.25 38.62
C GLU A 711 4.16 -0.87 39.39
N PHE A 712 4.13 -0.79 40.72
CA PHE A 712 5.18 -1.31 41.61
C PHE A 712 4.57 -2.31 42.60
N ILE A 713 5.24 -3.45 42.78
CA ILE A 713 4.89 -4.46 43.78
C ILE A 713 6.12 -4.68 44.66
N GLU A 714 6.02 -4.31 45.93
CA GLU A 714 7.06 -4.55 46.94
C GLU A 714 6.71 -5.80 47.75
N ILE A 715 7.61 -6.78 47.79
CA ILE A 715 7.47 -7.99 48.61
C ILE A 715 8.53 -7.93 49.72
N THR A 716 8.09 -7.66 50.94
CA THR A 716 8.98 -7.62 52.11
C THR A 716 9.05 -9.01 52.76
N PHE A 717 10.24 -9.61 52.78
CA PHE A 717 10.51 -10.82 53.55
C PHE A 717 11.01 -10.46 54.96
N GLN A 718 10.37 -11.03 55.98
CA GLN A 718 10.86 -10.94 57.36
C GLN A 718 11.00 -12.35 57.93
N GLN A 719 12.22 -12.70 58.36
CA GLN A 719 12.45 -13.94 59.07
C GLN A 719 11.86 -13.81 60.48
N GLN A 720 10.79 -14.56 60.76
CA GLN A 720 10.26 -14.62 62.12
C GLN A 720 11.12 -15.56 62.96
N MET A 721 11.36 -15.19 64.23
CA MET A 721 11.90 -16.13 65.20
C MET A 721 10.97 -17.35 65.29
N GLN A 722 11.57 -18.53 65.29
CA GLN A 722 10.85 -19.78 65.43
C GLN A 722 10.03 -19.73 66.73
N LYS A 723 8.70 -19.77 66.61
CA LYS A 723 7.77 -19.67 67.75
C LYS A 723 7.60 -21.00 68.51
N SER A 724 8.19 -22.08 67.99
CA SER A 724 8.39 -23.39 68.64
C SER A 724 9.41 -24.22 67.89
#